data_AF-I9FQS2-F1
#
_entry.id   AF-I9FQS2-F1
#
_cell.length_a   1.000
_cell.length_b   1.000
_cell.length_c   1.000
_cell.angle_alpha   90.00
_cell.angle_beta   90.00
_cell.angle_gamma   90.00
#
_symmetry.space_group_name_H-M   'P 1'
#
loop_
_entity.id
_entity.type
_entity.pdbx_description
1 polymer ?
#
loop_
_entity_poly.entity_id
_entity_poly.type
_entity_poly.pdbx_seq_one_letter_code
_entity_poly.pdbx_strand_id
1 'polypeptide(L)'
;MTLYIILIFVALCAGMAISVHAFGTGGKRKRIFQDIYFSVEDTEGVGVLYTKTGEYSAVLKIENPVQKYSANIDSYYDFTHLFSALALTLGEGYAIHKQDIFVRKRFVNEDTGKQEFLSESYFRYFKGRAYTDSMCYLTITQEARKSRLFSFDNKKWRDFLVKIRKVQDQLRDSGVQARFLNKSEASDYVDRYFAMNFKDRIISMTNFKSDDESVSMGDKRCKVYSLVDVDCISLPSMIRPYTNIEVNNTEMPVDLVSAIDSIPNADTVVYNQVIFLPNQKRELSLLDKKKNRHASIPNPSNQAAVEDIKRVQEVIARESKQLVYSHFNLIVAVSGDTDLQKCTNHLENAFGRMGIHISKRAYNQLELFVGSFPGNCYSLDEEYDRFLTLSDAAMCLMYKERVQHSEDTPVKVYYTDRQGVPVAIDITGKEGRQKLTDNSNFFALGPSGSGKSFHMNSVVRQLHEQGTDIVMVDTGNSYEGLCEYLGGKYISYTEERPITMNPFRIHKEEMNVEKTGFLKNLVLLIWKGTQGTVTKTEDRLVENVITDYYDAYFNGFDGFTPMQREDLRKSLAIDERNRDGNREESEQERNSRIECMIDEMERRRKELKVEELSFNSFYEYSVQRIPDICHENHISGIDLSTYRYMMKDFYRGGNHEKTLNENMDSSLFDETFVVFEIDSIKDDPLLFPLVTLIIMDVFLQKMRIKKNRKVLVIEEAWKAIASPLMAEYIKFMCAPVKVAS
;
A
#
# COMPACT_ATOMS: atom_id res chain seq x y z
N MET A 1 32.60 -6.62 81.09
CA MET A 1 31.46 -6.98 80.21
C MET A 1 30.77 -5.74 79.63
N THR A 2 30.39 -4.77 80.47
CA THR A 2 29.75 -3.50 80.05
C THR A 2 30.58 -2.68 79.06
N LEU A 3 31.90 -2.62 79.24
CA LEU A 3 32.81 -1.89 78.33
C LEU A 3 32.84 -2.49 76.90
N TYR A 4 32.76 -3.82 76.79
CA TYR A 4 32.73 -4.52 75.50
C TYR A 4 31.42 -4.29 74.76
N ILE A 5 30.29 -4.22 75.49
CA ILE A 5 28.98 -3.92 74.91
C ILE A 5 28.96 -2.49 74.35
N ILE A 6 29.53 -1.53 75.09
CA ILE A 6 29.65 -0.14 74.62
C ILE A 6 30.54 -0.06 73.38
N LEU A 7 31.68 -0.75 73.36
CA LEU A 7 32.58 -0.77 72.20
C LEU A 7 31.93 -1.38 70.95
N ILE A 8 31.18 -2.49 71.11
CA ILE A 8 30.45 -3.11 70.00
C ILE A 8 29.34 -2.17 69.50
N PHE A 9 28.60 -1.53 70.40
CA PHE A 9 27.53 -0.60 70.03
C PHE A 9 28.07 0.64 69.29
N VAL A 10 29.21 1.17 69.76
CA VAL A 10 29.90 2.29 69.09
C VAL A 10 30.44 1.87 67.72
N ALA A 11 31.00 0.66 67.59
CA ALA A 11 31.46 0.14 66.30
C ALA A 11 30.29 -0.07 65.32
N LEU A 12 29.13 -0.53 65.80
CA LEU A 12 27.91 -0.66 65.01
C LEU A 12 27.38 0.71 64.55
N CYS A 13 27.33 1.69 65.45
CA CYS A 13 26.91 3.05 65.13
C CYS A 13 27.89 3.74 64.17
N ALA A 14 29.19 3.53 64.35
CA ALA A 14 30.22 4.02 63.43
C ALA A 14 30.12 3.35 62.06
N GLY A 15 29.88 2.03 62.02
CA GLY A 15 29.63 1.29 60.78
C GLY A 15 28.37 1.77 60.06
N MET A 16 27.29 2.04 60.79
CA MET A 16 26.07 2.65 60.25
C MET A 16 26.30 4.08 59.76
N ALA A 17 27.03 4.91 60.50
CA ALA A 17 27.36 6.28 60.10
C ALA A 17 28.25 6.32 58.84
N ILE A 18 29.26 5.44 58.78
CA ILE A 18 30.11 5.27 57.58
C ILE A 18 29.28 4.74 56.42
N SER A 19 28.35 3.81 56.65
CA SER A 19 27.44 3.31 55.62
C SER A 19 26.53 4.44 55.10
N VAL A 20 25.93 5.23 55.99
CA VAL A 20 25.09 6.38 55.61
C VAL A 20 25.90 7.46 54.88
N HIS A 21 27.16 7.68 55.25
CA HIS A 21 28.04 8.64 54.59
C HIS A 21 28.58 8.15 53.23
N ALA A 22 28.92 6.86 53.12
CA ALA A 22 29.45 6.25 51.90
C ALA A 22 28.36 5.88 50.87
N PHE A 23 27.16 5.51 51.34
CA PHE A 23 26.06 5.06 50.47
C PHE A 23 24.92 6.08 50.34
N GLY A 24 24.79 7.04 51.27
CA GLY A 24 23.87 8.18 51.18
C GLY A 24 22.39 7.83 51.25
N THR A 25 21.64 8.37 52.22
CA THR A 25 20.19 8.09 52.40
C THR A 25 19.25 8.94 51.53
N GLY A 26 19.67 9.34 50.33
CA GLY A 26 18.73 10.02 49.39
C GLY A 26 19.33 11.05 48.42
N GLY A 27 20.64 11.29 48.45
CA GLY A 27 21.30 12.24 47.55
C GLY A 27 21.34 11.80 46.08
N LYS A 28 21.49 10.50 45.81
CA LYS A 28 21.59 9.95 44.44
C LYS A 28 20.31 10.12 43.62
N ARG A 29 19.13 9.99 44.25
CA ARG A 29 17.83 10.16 43.56
C ARG A 29 17.60 11.58 43.05
N LYS A 30 18.13 12.62 43.72
CA LYS A 30 17.92 14.03 43.34
C LYS A 30 18.59 14.44 42.02
N ARG A 31 19.57 13.68 41.53
CA ARG A 31 20.31 13.97 40.27
C ARG A 31 20.14 12.91 39.18
N ILE A 32 19.31 11.89 39.41
CA ILE A 32 19.20 10.71 38.54
C ILE A 32 18.96 11.07 37.06
N PHE A 33 18.17 12.11 36.81
CA PHE A 33 17.87 12.62 35.47
C PHE A 33 18.96 13.53 34.89
N GLN A 34 19.68 14.25 35.75
CA GLN A 34 20.83 15.08 35.34
C GLN A 34 22.02 14.22 34.93
N ASP A 35 22.02 12.94 35.31
CA ASP A 35 23.13 12.02 35.14
C ASP A 35 22.96 11.01 34.00
N ILE A 36 21.87 11.09 33.21
CA ILE A 36 21.64 10.20 32.07
C ILE A 36 22.58 10.58 30.91
N TYR A 37 22.40 11.77 30.33
CA TYR A 37 23.14 12.22 29.16
C TYR A 37 24.28 13.18 29.53
N PHE A 38 25.41 13.02 28.86
CA PHE A 38 26.51 13.97 28.85
C PHE A 38 26.30 15.02 27.76
N SER A 39 26.08 14.58 26.51
CA SER A 39 25.85 15.45 25.36
C SER A 39 25.04 14.74 24.27
N VAL A 40 24.45 15.53 23.37
CA VAL A 40 23.95 15.06 22.07
C VAL A 40 24.72 15.80 20.98
N GLU A 41 25.43 15.05 20.15
CA GLU A 41 26.32 15.62 19.12
C GLU A 41 25.87 15.20 17.72
N ASP A 42 26.14 16.05 16.74
CA ASP A 42 25.86 15.75 15.34
C ASP A 42 27.10 15.11 14.71
N THR A 43 26.93 13.91 14.16
CA THR A 43 27.95 13.18 13.42
C THR A 43 27.41 12.83 12.04
N GLU A 44 27.81 13.60 11.03
CA GLU A 44 27.40 13.37 9.63
C GLU A 44 25.87 13.24 9.44
N GLY A 45 25.10 14.10 10.13
CA GLY A 45 23.63 14.11 10.09
C GLY A 45 22.96 13.11 11.04
N VAL A 46 23.74 12.37 11.85
CA VAL A 46 23.25 11.47 12.90
C VAL A 46 23.43 12.13 14.26
N GLY A 47 22.33 12.30 14.99
CA GLY A 47 22.35 12.72 16.40
C GLY A 47 22.79 11.56 17.30
N VAL A 48 24.02 11.63 17.80
CA VAL A 48 24.58 10.61 18.70
C VAL A 48 24.38 11.05 20.15
N LEU A 49 23.72 10.19 20.93
CA LEU A 49 23.51 10.37 22.35
C LEU A 49 24.72 9.81 23.11
N TYR A 50 25.36 10.64 23.95
CA TYR A 50 26.41 10.19 24.85
C TYR A 50 25.87 10.15 26.27
N THR A 51 25.96 9.00 26.92
CA THR A 51 25.60 8.86 28.35
C THR A 51 26.77 9.31 29.23
N LYS A 52 26.51 9.66 30.49
CA LYS A 52 27.60 9.95 31.45
C LYS A 52 28.42 8.73 31.83
N THR A 53 27.88 7.53 31.60
CA THR A 53 28.57 6.25 31.82
C THR A 53 29.46 5.84 30.64
N GLY A 54 29.46 6.63 29.55
CA GLY A 54 30.41 6.53 28.44
C GLY A 54 29.91 5.71 27.25
N GLU A 55 28.67 5.23 27.28
CA GLU A 55 28.00 4.64 26.13
C GLU A 55 27.67 5.73 25.10
N TYR A 56 27.64 5.32 23.84
CA TYR A 56 27.13 6.15 22.75
C TYR A 56 26.10 5.38 21.94
N SER A 57 25.06 6.10 21.53
CA SER A 57 23.88 5.54 20.90
C SER A 57 23.41 6.35 19.71
N ALA A 58 22.91 5.65 18.70
CA ALA A 58 22.26 6.25 17.54
C ALA A 58 20.80 5.78 17.48
N VAL A 59 19.89 6.71 17.22
CA VAL A 59 18.45 6.44 17.17
C VAL A 59 17.96 6.50 15.74
N LEU A 60 17.30 5.45 15.28
CA LEU A 60 16.56 5.41 14.03
C LEU A 60 15.06 5.55 14.33
N LYS A 61 14.37 6.40 13.57
CA LYS A 61 12.91 6.31 13.43
C LYS A 61 12.63 5.25 12.36
N ILE A 62 11.83 4.24 12.71
CA ILE A 62 11.47 3.16 11.80
C ILE A 62 9.95 3.04 11.67
N GLU A 63 9.51 2.53 10.54
CA GLU A 63 8.14 2.09 10.36
C GLU A 63 8.09 0.57 10.49
N ASN A 64 7.23 0.05 11.37
CA ASN A 64 7.10 -1.40 11.55
C ASN A 64 6.68 -2.07 10.23
N PRO A 65 7.28 -3.22 9.85
CA PRO A 65 7.09 -3.79 8.52
C PRO A 65 5.74 -4.47 8.32
N VAL A 66 5.11 -4.95 9.40
CA VAL A 66 3.85 -5.70 9.28
C VAL A 66 2.68 -4.74 9.26
N GLN A 67 1.93 -4.73 8.17
CA GLN A 67 0.69 -3.96 8.10
C GLN A 67 -0.37 -4.61 9.00
N LYS A 68 -0.87 -3.86 9.99
CA LYS A 68 -1.90 -4.37 10.90
C LYS A 68 -3.15 -4.78 10.13
N TYR A 69 -3.71 -5.94 10.46
CA TYR A 69 -4.88 -6.54 9.80
C TYR A 69 -4.68 -6.94 8.33
N SER A 70 -3.44 -7.15 7.88
CA SER A 70 -3.15 -7.59 6.50
C SER A 70 -3.33 -9.09 6.24
N ALA A 71 -3.59 -9.89 7.29
CA ALA A 71 -3.64 -11.35 7.24
C ALA A 71 -2.36 -12.03 6.71
N ASN A 72 -1.24 -11.30 6.60
CA ASN A 72 0.03 -11.84 6.11
C ASN A 72 0.88 -12.41 7.26
N ILE A 73 0.87 -13.74 7.40
CA ILE A 73 1.64 -14.45 8.44
C ILE A 73 3.15 -14.36 8.19
N ASP A 74 3.57 -14.43 6.92
CA ASP A 74 4.99 -14.48 6.55
C ASP A 74 5.71 -13.21 6.99
N SER A 75 5.06 -12.05 6.90
CA SER A 75 5.62 -10.78 7.36
C SER A 75 6.01 -10.77 8.85
N TYR A 76 5.34 -11.54 9.70
CA TYR A 76 5.72 -11.65 11.12
C TYR A 76 7.01 -12.46 11.31
N TYR A 77 7.24 -13.48 10.48
CA TYR A 77 8.49 -14.25 10.47
C TYR A 77 9.62 -13.47 9.79
N ASP A 78 9.33 -12.74 8.72
CA ASP A 78 10.30 -11.86 8.07
C ASP A 78 10.85 -10.83 9.04
N PHE A 79 9.99 -10.25 9.91
CA PHE A 79 10.43 -9.38 10.99
C PHE A 79 11.43 -10.08 11.93
N THR A 80 11.13 -11.29 12.40
CA THR A 80 11.99 -11.97 13.38
C THR A 80 13.33 -12.35 12.75
N HIS A 81 13.32 -12.79 11.48
CA HIS A 81 14.54 -13.04 10.72
C HIS A 81 15.38 -11.78 10.54
N LEU A 82 14.75 -10.65 10.17
CA LEU A 82 15.42 -9.37 10.02
C LEU A 82 16.08 -8.93 11.33
N PHE A 83 15.34 -8.89 12.44
CA PHE A 83 15.90 -8.46 13.73
C PHE A 83 16.97 -9.41 14.28
N SER A 84 16.86 -10.73 14.05
CA SER A 84 17.94 -11.67 14.34
C SER A 84 19.19 -11.40 13.48
N ALA A 85 19.04 -11.01 12.21
CA ALA A 85 20.16 -10.61 11.35
C ALA A 85 20.81 -9.28 11.78
N LEU A 86 20.01 -8.31 12.27
CA LEU A 86 20.53 -7.08 12.87
C LEU A 86 21.39 -7.38 14.10
N ALA A 87 20.90 -8.25 14.99
CA ALA A 87 21.62 -8.70 16.19
C ALA A 87 22.96 -9.36 15.83
N LEU A 88 22.98 -10.24 14.83
CA LEU A 88 24.19 -10.87 14.30
C LEU A 88 25.20 -9.84 13.78
N THR A 89 24.72 -8.82 13.06
CA THR A 89 25.55 -7.77 12.46
C THR A 89 26.22 -6.87 13.50
N LEU A 90 25.53 -6.57 14.59
CA LEU A 90 26.06 -5.77 15.70
C LEU A 90 27.10 -6.55 16.52
N GLY A 91 26.78 -7.79 16.87
CA GLY A 91 27.64 -8.68 17.66
C GLY A 91 27.82 -8.24 19.12
N GLU A 92 28.81 -8.83 19.79
CA GLU A 92 29.06 -8.62 21.23
C GLU A 92 29.25 -7.15 21.60
N GLY A 93 28.70 -6.76 22.76
CA GLY A 93 28.93 -5.44 23.37
C GLY A 93 28.02 -4.36 22.79
N TYR A 94 26.94 -4.77 22.15
CA TYR A 94 25.88 -3.90 21.64
C TYR A 94 24.54 -4.27 22.26
N ALA A 95 23.66 -3.29 22.33
CA ALA A 95 22.25 -3.48 22.68
C ALA A 95 21.36 -2.88 21.59
N ILE A 96 20.29 -3.61 21.26
CA ILE A 96 19.18 -3.14 20.45
C ILE A 96 18.06 -2.76 21.41
N HIS A 97 17.62 -1.51 21.39
CA HIS A 97 16.49 -1.04 22.17
C HIS A 97 15.41 -0.50 21.23
N LYS A 98 14.36 -1.31 21.02
CA LYS A 98 13.19 -0.92 20.25
C LYS A 98 12.12 -0.36 21.17
N GLN A 99 11.56 0.78 20.80
CA GLN A 99 10.50 1.48 21.53
C GLN A 99 9.32 1.69 20.62
N ASP A 100 8.23 0.96 20.86
CA ASP A 100 6.94 1.19 20.22
C ASP A 100 6.08 2.06 21.13
N ILE A 101 5.68 3.22 20.62
CA ILE A 101 4.98 4.26 21.36
C ILE A 101 3.59 4.40 20.80
N PHE A 102 2.58 4.04 21.61
CA PHE A 102 1.17 4.19 21.28
C PHE A 102 0.61 5.40 21.98
N VAL A 103 -0.12 6.24 21.24
CA VAL A 103 -0.61 7.52 21.75
C VAL A 103 -2.08 7.68 21.41
N ARG A 104 -2.90 7.95 22.43
CA ARG A 104 -4.31 8.25 22.22
C ARG A 104 -4.46 9.68 21.70
N LYS A 105 -4.95 9.82 20.47
CA LYS A 105 -5.22 11.09 19.80
C LYS A 105 -6.71 11.26 19.55
N ARG A 106 -7.10 12.49 19.20
CA ARG A 106 -8.44 12.84 18.75
C ARG A 106 -8.37 13.28 17.30
N PHE A 107 -9.22 12.72 16.45
CA PHE A 107 -9.23 13.04 15.03
C PHE A 107 -9.58 14.51 14.81
N VAL A 108 -8.76 15.19 14.01
CA VAL A 108 -8.96 16.55 13.52
C VAL A 108 -8.63 16.53 12.04
N ASN A 109 -9.50 17.10 11.21
CA ASN A 109 -9.17 17.31 9.81
C ASN A 109 -8.11 18.41 9.72
N GLU A 110 -6.92 18.07 9.23
CA GLU A 110 -5.82 19.02 9.04
C GLU A 110 -5.91 19.78 7.72
N ASP A 111 -6.80 19.37 6.81
CA ASP A 111 -7.02 20.08 5.56
C ASP A 111 -7.74 21.41 5.83
N THR A 112 -7.11 22.50 5.41
CA THR A 112 -7.59 23.88 5.56
C THR A 112 -8.15 24.45 4.26
N GLY A 113 -8.20 23.63 3.20
CA GLY A 113 -8.83 24.00 1.93
C GLY A 113 -10.33 24.26 2.05
N LYS A 114 -10.90 24.95 1.06
CA LYS A 114 -12.36 25.02 0.91
C LYS A 114 -12.86 23.63 0.49
N GLN A 115 -13.52 22.94 1.41
CA GLN A 115 -14.17 21.67 1.15
C GLN A 115 -15.64 21.90 0.75
N GLU A 116 -16.18 21.00 -0.05
CA GLU A 116 -17.59 20.92 -0.40
C GLU A 116 -18.42 20.51 0.85
N PHE A 117 -19.70 20.88 0.93
CA PHE A 117 -20.57 20.62 2.08
C PHE A 117 -20.62 19.15 2.53
N LEU A 118 -20.64 18.19 1.59
CA LEU A 118 -20.67 16.76 1.93
C LEU A 118 -19.35 16.30 2.56
N SER A 119 -18.22 16.77 2.04
CA SER A 119 -16.90 16.49 2.63
C SER A 119 -16.72 17.18 3.98
N GLU A 120 -17.16 18.43 4.13
CA GLU A 120 -17.15 19.13 5.41
C GLU A 120 -18.00 18.37 6.46
N SER A 121 -19.21 17.95 6.08
CA SER A 121 -20.10 17.17 6.93
C SER A 121 -19.51 15.81 7.32
N TYR A 122 -18.86 15.14 6.37
CA TYR A 122 -18.14 13.89 6.61
C TYR A 122 -17.05 14.08 7.69
N PHE A 123 -16.12 15.02 7.50
CA PHE A 123 -15.05 15.24 8.49
C PHE A 123 -15.56 15.75 9.83
N ARG A 124 -16.63 16.55 9.84
CA ARG A 124 -17.30 17.00 11.07
C ARG A 124 -17.85 15.83 11.90
N TYR A 125 -18.40 14.81 11.25
CA TYR A 125 -18.90 13.59 11.92
C TYR A 125 -17.79 12.78 12.62
N PHE A 126 -16.56 12.85 12.12
CA PHE A 126 -15.40 12.16 12.72
C PHE A 126 -14.62 13.02 13.72
N LYS A 127 -14.85 14.34 13.76
CA LYS A 127 -14.13 15.28 14.63
C LYS A 127 -14.19 14.84 16.09
N GLY A 128 -13.03 14.77 16.73
CA GLY A 128 -12.90 14.47 18.16
C GLY A 128 -12.94 12.99 18.51
N ARG A 129 -13.17 12.08 17.54
CA ARG A 129 -13.10 10.63 17.76
C ARG A 129 -11.73 10.21 18.23
N ALA A 130 -11.71 9.37 19.24
CA ALA A 130 -10.47 8.87 19.82
C ALA A 130 -9.92 7.71 18.98
N TYR A 131 -8.63 7.75 18.66
CA TYR A 131 -7.92 6.67 17.98
C TYR A 131 -6.51 6.53 18.57
N THR A 132 -5.89 5.37 18.39
CA THR A 132 -4.51 5.11 18.78
C THR A 132 -3.62 5.32 17.56
N ASP A 133 -2.66 6.23 17.70
CA ASP A 133 -1.55 6.43 16.76
C ASP A 133 -0.30 5.69 17.30
N SER A 134 0.65 5.38 16.41
CA SER A 134 1.85 4.62 16.78
C SER A 134 3.13 5.18 16.15
N MET A 135 4.22 5.14 16.89
CA MET A 135 5.56 5.49 16.42
C MET A 135 6.56 4.46 16.91
N CYS A 136 7.56 4.13 16.08
CA CYS A 136 8.61 3.18 16.46
C CYS A 136 10.00 3.81 16.33
N TYR A 137 10.82 3.61 17.37
CA TYR A 137 12.21 4.02 17.41
C TYR A 137 13.10 2.81 17.71
N LEU A 138 14.26 2.76 17.04
CA LEU A 138 15.28 1.74 17.22
C LEU A 138 16.57 2.42 17.66
N THR A 139 16.97 2.20 18.91
CA THR A 139 18.21 2.74 19.46
C THR A 139 19.29 1.65 19.49
N ILE A 140 20.40 1.90 18.80
CA ILE A 140 21.59 1.04 18.82
C ILE A 140 22.57 1.64 19.82
N THR A 141 22.94 0.89 20.86
CA THR A 141 23.87 1.37 21.90
C THR A 141 25.10 0.48 21.95
N GLN A 142 26.28 1.09 21.97
CA GLN A 142 27.52 0.37 22.25
C GLN A 142 27.89 0.46 23.73
N GLU A 143 28.15 -0.68 24.35
CA GLU A 143 28.53 -0.78 25.75
C GLU A 143 29.89 -0.13 26.03
N ALA A 144 29.95 0.69 27.08
CA ALA A 144 31.20 1.17 27.64
C ALA A 144 31.71 0.18 28.70
N ARG A 145 32.83 -0.50 28.40
CA ARG A 145 33.47 -1.36 29.40
C ARG A 145 34.00 -0.51 30.56
N LYS A 146 33.38 -0.65 31.73
CA LYS A 146 33.71 0.07 32.97
C LYS A 146 35.10 -0.32 33.50
N SER A 147 36.15 0.28 32.95
CA SER A 147 37.52 0.21 33.50
C SER A 147 37.87 1.52 34.21
N ARG A 148 38.86 1.51 35.12
CA ARG A 148 39.22 2.66 35.98
C ARG A 148 39.68 3.93 35.20
N LEU A 149 39.89 3.84 33.89
CA LEU A 149 40.22 4.96 33.01
C LEU A 149 39.33 4.88 31.77
N PHE A 150 38.40 5.83 31.61
CA PHE A 150 37.64 6.00 30.38
C PHE A 150 38.54 6.64 29.32
N SER A 151 39.11 5.84 28.42
CA SER A 151 39.82 6.34 27.24
C SER A 151 38.95 6.19 26.00
N PHE A 152 38.83 7.27 25.23
CA PHE A 152 38.19 7.24 23.91
C PHE A 152 38.98 6.32 22.97
N ASP A 153 38.26 5.41 22.28
CA ASP A 153 38.83 4.47 21.33
C ASP A 153 38.31 4.77 19.91
N ASN A 154 39.14 5.44 19.11
CA ASN A 154 38.81 5.82 17.73
C ASN A 154 38.57 4.62 16.80
N LYS A 155 39.06 3.43 17.14
CA LYS A 155 38.76 2.21 16.35
C LYS A 155 37.35 1.72 16.65
N LYS A 156 36.96 1.66 17.92
CA LYS A 156 35.59 1.30 18.32
C LYS A 156 34.56 2.29 17.82
N TRP A 157 34.86 3.58 17.89
CA TRP A 157 34.00 4.63 17.33
C TRP A 157 33.73 4.45 15.83
N ARG A 158 34.78 4.18 15.04
CA ARG A 158 34.61 3.89 13.61
C ARG A 158 33.84 2.60 13.35
N ASP A 159 34.08 1.55 14.14
CA ASP A 159 33.31 0.29 14.06
C ASP A 159 31.82 0.53 14.32
N PHE A 160 31.49 1.35 15.31
CA PHE A 160 30.11 1.76 15.60
C PHE A 160 29.45 2.45 14.43
N LEU A 161 30.09 3.48 13.86
CA LEU A 161 29.55 4.20 12.71
C LEU A 161 29.31 3.27 11.51
N VAL A 162 30.22 2.32 11.26
CA VAL A 162 30.04 1.31 10.21
C VAL A 162 28.87 0.38 10.53
N LYS A 163 28.73 -0.08 11.77
CA LYS A 163 27.67 -1.00 12.18
C LYS A 163 26.29 -0.38 12.13
N ILE A 164 26.12 0.85 12.63
CA ILE A 164 24.81 1.54 12.57
C ILE A 164 24.38 1.76 11.11
N ARG A 165 25.32 2.06 10.19
CA ARG A 165 25.02 2.19 8.76
C ARG A 165 24.62 0.85 8.14
N LYS A 166 25.32 -0.25 8.47
CA LYS A 166 24.91 -1.60 8.05
C LYS A 166 23.52 -1.98 8.53
N VAL A 167 23.15 -1.61 9.76
CA VAL A 167 21.78 -1.78 10.28
C VAL A 167 20.77 -1.01 9.43
N GLN A 168 21.05 0.26 9.11
CA GLN A 168 20.18 1.07 8.25
C GLN A 168 20.05 0.45 6.84
N ASP A 169 21.15 -0.03 6.26
CA ASP A 169 21.15 -0.67 4.94
C ASP A 169 20.34 -1.96 4.95
N GLN A 170 20.51 -2.83 5.95
CA GLN A 170 19.73 -4.07 6.08
C GLN A 170 18.23 -3.80 6.25
N LEU A 171 17.85 -2.80 7.05
CA LEU A 171 16.45 -2.38 7.16
C LEU A 171 15.88 -1.94 5.81
N ARG A 172 16.62 -1.10 5.07
CA ARG A 172 16.22 -0.60 3.75
C ARG A 172 16.10 -1.73 2.72
N ASP A 173 17.06 -2.65 2.70
CA ASP A 173 17.09 -3.78 1.76
C ASP A 173 15.93 -4.75 2.02
N SER A 174 15.42 -4.83 3.26
CA SER A 174 14.19 -5.55 3.61
C SER A 174 12.90 -4.72 3.45
N GLY A 175 12.96 -3.55 2.80
CA GLY A 175 11.79 -2.70 2.55
C GLY A 175 11.28 -1.93 3.76
N VAL A 176 12.03 -1.91 4.87
CA VAL A 176 11.67 -1.17 6.09
C VAL A 176 12.13 0.28 5.96
N GLN A 177 11.18 1.22 6.08
CA GLN A 177 11.53 2.63 6.12
C GLN A 177 12.26 2.96 7.42
N ALA A 178 13.52 3.37 7.32
CA ALA A 178 14.36 3.70 8.47
C ALA A 178 15.22 4.93 8.19
N ARG A 179 15.22 5.89 9.11
CA ARG A 179 16.09 7.06 9.06
C ARG A 179 16.68 7.38 10.42
N PHE A 180 17.95 7.78 10.45
CA PHE A 180 18.54 8.33 11.66
C PHE A 180 17.86 9.64 12.05
N LEU A 181 17.73 9.86 13.35
CA LEU A 181 17.40 11.17 13.90
C LEU A 181 18.64 12.05 13.84
N ASN A 182 18.47 13.31 13.43
CA ASN A 182 19.52 14.31 13.60
C ASN A 182 19.60 14.78 15.06
N LYS A 183 20.58 15.63 15.40
CA LYS A 183 20.77 16.15 16.77
C LYS A 183 19.50 16.78 17.37
N SER A 184 18.77 17.59 16.60
CA SER A 184 17.56 18.26 17.08
C SER A 184 16.43 17.27 17.34
N GLU A 185 16.24 16.32 16.42
CA GLU A 185 15.20 15.29 16.55
C GLU A 185 15.50 14.30 17.67
N ALA A 186 16.77 13.92 17.87
CA ALA A 186 17.19 13.07 18.97
C ALA A 186 16.98 13.74 20.33
N SER A 187 17.26 15.05 20.42
CA SER A 187 17.00 15.83 21.63
C SER A 187 15.50 15.96 21.91
N ASP A 188 14.70 16.31 20.90
CA ASP A 188 13.23 16.35 21.01
C ASP A 188 12.64 14.99 21.41
N TYR A 189 13.18 13.89 20.88
CA TYR A 189 12.75 12.54 21.25
C TYR A 189 13.01 12.23 22.73
N VAL A 190 14.21 12.54 23.22
CA VAL A 190 14.56 12.40 24.65
C VAL A 190 13.66 13.26 25.52
N ASP A 191 13.41 14.51 25.14
CA ASP A 191 12.58 15.43 25.90
C ASP A 191 11.10 14.96 25.92
N ARG A 192 10.59 14.45 24.81
CA ARG A 192 9.24 13.86 24.73
C ARG A 192 9.09 12.63 25.60
N TYR A 193 10.11 11.76 25.60
CA TYR A 193 10.15 10.60 26.48
C TYR A 193 10.16 11.02 27.95
N PHE A 194 10.99 12.00 28.30
CA PHE A 194 11.07 12.55 29.64
C PHE A 194 9.72 13.10 30.12
N ALA A 195 9.02 13.86 29.27
CA ALA A 195 7.71 14.43 29.59
C ALA A 195 6.54 13.42 29.46
N MET A 196 6.82 12.20 29.00
CA MET A 196 5.83 11.22 28.54
C MET A 196 4.74 11.88 27.69
N ASN A 197 5.17 12.69 26.70
CA ASN A 197 4.30 13.45 25.83
C ASN A 197 4.73 13.35 24.36
N PHE A 198 4.01 12.52 23.61
CA PHE A 198 4.25 12.28 22.19
C PHE A 198 3.12 12.80 21.29
N LYS A 199 2.07 13.42 21.86
CA LYS A 199 0.93 13.98 21.10
C LYS A 199 1.02 15.49 20.91
N ASP A 200 1.44 16.23 21.93
CA ASP A 200 1.33 17.68 21.92
C ASP A 200 2.51 18.32 21.18
N ARG A 201 2.21 19.44 20.50
CA ARG A 201 3.23 20.22 19.77
C ARG A 201 4.27 20.82 20.71
N ILE A 202 3.82 21.30 21.86
CA ILE A 202 4.67 21.90 22.89
C ILE A 202 4.71 20.94 24.07
N ILE A 203 5.92 20.58 24.50
CA ILE A 203 6.16 19.78 25.69
C ILE A 203 6.50 20.69 26.87
N SER A 204 5.95 20.36 28.04
CA SER A 204 6.29 21.03 29.29
C SER A 204 6.84 20.00 30.26
N MET A 205 8.00 20.31 30.84
CA MET A 205 8.60 19.48 31.88
C MET A 205 7.98 19.83 33.23
N THR A 206 7.68 18.80 34.02
CA THR A 206 7.13 18.94 35.38
C THR A 206 8.00 18.19 36.37
N ASN A 207 7.79 18.46 37.67
CA ASN A 207 8.51 17.77 38.71
C ASN A 207 8.07 16.31 38.82
N PHE A 208 9.02 15.44 39.17
CA PHE A 208 8.80 14.03 39.35
C PHE A 208 8.52 13.71 40.81
N LYS A 209 7.53 12.84 41.03
CA LYS A 209 7.30 12.17 42.31
C LYS A 209 7.20 10.68 42.03
N SER A 210 8.15 9.90 42.53
CA SER A 210 8.11 8.44 42.43
C SER A 210 7.85 7.81 43.78
N ASP A 211 7.00 6.79 43.76
CA ASP A 211 6.83 5.80 44.82
C ASP A 211 7.11 4.40 44.25
N ASP A 212 6.86 3.37 45.04
CA ASP A 212 7.14 1.98 44.67
C ASP A 212 6.14 1.42 43.63
N GLU A 213 5.07 2.15 43.31
CA GLU A 213 3.99 1.72 42.41
C GLU A 213 3.92 2.55 41.12
N SER A 214 4.39 3.80 41.14
CA SER A 214 4.26 4.72 40.02
C SER A 214 5.28 5.86 40.01
N VAL A 215 5.46 6.46 38.84
CA VAL A 215 6.19 7.71 38.61
C VAL A 215 5.19 8.77 38.16
N SER A 216 4.93 9.76 39.00
CA SER A 216 4.03 10.89 38.71
C SER A 216 4.81 12.10 38.19
N MET A 217 4.23 12.77 37.19
CA MET A 217 4.79 13.94 36.51
C MET A 217 3.68 14.98 36.30
N GLY A 218 3.56 15.95 37.20
CA GLY A 218 2.50 16.97 37.11
C GLY A 218 1.09 16.36 37.13
N ASP A 219 0.37 16.48 36.02
CA ASP A 219 -0.99 15.96 35.81
C ASP A 219 -1.03 14.54 35.22
N LYS A 220 0.13 13.86 35.12
CA LYS A 220 0.26 12.50 34.62
C LYS A 220 0.81 11.55 35.66
N ARG A 221 0.44 10.28 35.53
CA ARG A 221 1.00 9.18 36.30
C ARG A 221 1.39 8.03 35.39
N CYS A 222 2.60 7.52 35.55
CA CYS A 222 3.15 6.41 34.79
C CYS A 222 3.36 5.22 35.70
N LYS A 223 3.08 4.01 35.22
CA LYS A 223 3.47 2.75 35.87
C LYS A 223 4.23 1.89 34.88
N VAL A 224 5.35 1.33 35.35
CA VAL A 224 6.20 0.43 34.58
C VAL A 224 5.83 -1.01 34.93
N TYR A 225 5.47 -1.79 33.92
CA TYR A 225 5.14 -3.21 34.00
C TYR A 225 6.25 -4.02 33.33
N SER A 226 7.08 -4.70 34.13
CA SER A 226 8.04 -5.67 33.57
C SER A 226 7.31 -6.94 33.16
N LEU A 227 7.45 -7.35 31.90
CA LEU A 227 6.72 -8.50 31.35
C LEU A 227 7.22 -9.85 31.87
N VAL A 228 8.48 -9.91 32.31
CA VAL A 228 9.10 -11.14 32.81
C VAL A 228 9.73 -10.84 34.17
N ASP A 229 9.35 -11.63 35.16
CA ASP A 229 10.04 -11.69 36.45
C ASP A 229 11.29 -12.56 36.31
N VAL A 230 12.48 -12.00 36.56
CA VAL A 230 13.76 -12.75 36.43
C VAL A 230 13.86 -13.87 37.46
N ASP A 231 13.20 -13.73 38.62
CA ASP A 231 13.13 -14.79 39.63
C ASP A 231 12.22 -15.96 39.20
N CYS A 232 11.22 -15.69 38.36
CA CYS A 232 10.22 -16.65 37.95
C CYS A 232 9.80 -16.43 36.48
N ILE A 233 10.72 -16.75 35.56
CA ILE A 233 10.48 -16.62 34.13
C ILE A 233 9.40 -17.62 33.70
N SER A 234 8.18 -17.11 33.55
CA SER A 234 7.03 -17.87 33.08
C SER A 234 6.75 -17.48 31.64
N LEU A 235 7.25 -18.30 30.72
CA LEU A 235 7.03 -18.17 29.28
C LEU A 235 6.50 -19.50 28.74
N PRO A 236 5.68 -19.50 27.68
CA PRO A 236 5.22 -20.72 27.05
C PRO A 236 6.39 -21.52 26.44
N SER A 237 6.25 -22.84 26.37
CA SER A 237 7.26 -23.75 25.80
C SER A 237 7.47 -23.56 24.30
N MET A 238 6.47 -23.01 23.61
CA MET A 238 6.52 -22.62 22.21
C MET A 238 5.97 -21.20 22.07
N ILE A 239 6.69 -20.36 21.35
CA ILE A 239 6.27 -18.99 21.04
C ILE A 239 6.29 -18.80 19.53
N ARG A 240 5.31 -18.05 19.02
CA ARG A 240 5.20 -17.67 17.61
C ARG A 240 5.19 -16.15 17.51
N PRO A 241 5.61 -15.57 16.37
CA PRO A 241 5.64 -14.12 16.23
C PRO A 241 4.25 -13.47 16.08
N TYR A 242 3.19 -14.27 15.97
CA TYR A 242 1.80 -13.83 15.84
C TYR A 242 0.87 -14.74 16.67
N THR A 243 -0.37 -14.28 16.85
CA THR A 243 -1.51 -15.05 17.37
C THR A 243 -2.72 -14.85 16.47
N ASN A 244 -3.73 -15.71 16.54
CA ASN A 244 -4.97 -15.57 15.77
C ASN A 244 -6.08 -14.97 16.62
N ILE A 245 -6.86 -14.08 16.01
CA ILE A 245 -8.14 -13.62 16.54
C ILE A 245 -9.28 -14.04 15.62
N GLU A 246 -10.44 -14.32 16.18
CA GLU A 246 -11.65 -14.59 15.39
C GLU A 246 -12.41 -13.29 15.13
N VAL A 247 -12.69 -13.01 13.87
CA VAL A 247 -13.53 -11.90 13.42
C VAL A 247 -14.58 -12.44 12.46
N ASN A 248 -15.87 -12.35 12.83
CA ASN A 248 -16.98 -12.83 12.01
C ASN A 248 -16.77 -14.28 11.48
N ASN A 249 -16.38 -15.21 12.37
CA ASN A 249 -16.07 -16.61 12.06
C ASN A 249 -14.88 -16.83 11.11
N THR A 250 -14.02 -15.84 10.94
CA THR A 250 -12.76 -15.95 10.18
C THR A 250 -11.58 -15.71 11.12
N GLU A 251 -10.57 -16.57 11.06
CA GLU A 251 -9.32 -16.37 11.78
C GLU A 251 -8.45 -15.32 11.06
N MET A 252 -7.95 -14.35 11.82
CA MET A 252 -7.05 -13.32 11.32
C MET A 252 -5.79 -13.26 12.21
N PRO A 253 -4.58 -13.36 11.62
CA PRO A 253 -3.35 -13.24 12.38
C PRO A 253 -3.09 -11.79 12.78
N VAL A 254 -2.70 -11.60 14.03
CA VAL A 254 -2.30 -10.32 14.64
C VAL A 254 -1.00 -10.53 15.42
N ASP A 255 -0.31 -9.44 15.72
CA ASP A 255 0.89 -9.48 16.56
C ASP A 255 0.65 -10.23 17.88
N LEU A 256 1.66 -10.99 18.31
CA LEU A 256 1.63 -11.75 19.55
C LEU A 256 1.24 -10.88 20.76
N VAL A 257 1.74 -9.63 20.82
CA VAL A 257 1.47 -8.65 21.88
C VAL A 257 0.52 -7.54 21.41
N SER A 258 -0.33 -7.80 20.41
CA SER A 258 -1.31 -6.83 19.85
C SER A 258 -2.22 -6.14 20.87
N ALA A 259 -2.44 -6.75 22.04
CA ALA A 259 -3.28 -6.16 23.10
C ALA A 259 -2.75 -4.82 23.65
N ILE A 260 -1.45 -4.53 23.54
CA ILE A 260 -0.82 -3.36 24.17
C ILE A 260 -1.24 -2.02 23.56
N ASP A 261 -1.83 -2.00 22.37
CA ASP A 261 -2.30 -0.76 21.71
C ASP A 261 -3.73 -0.33 22.10
N SER A 262 -4.41 -1.17 22.88
CA SER A 262 -5.81 -0.98 23.28
C SER A 262 -6.01 -0.95 24.81
N ILE A 263 -4.94 -0.65 25.56
CA ILE A 263 -4.99 -0.55 27.03
C ILE A 263 -6.02 0.53 27.45
N PRO A 264 -6.99 0.20 28.31
CA PRO A 264 -8.04 1.14 28.72
C PRO A 264 -7.47 2.31 29.52
N ASN A 265 -8.00 3.51 29.31
CA ASN A 265 -7.59 4.77 29.96
C ASN A 265 -6.14 5.23 29.72
N ALA A 266 -5.33 4.47 29.00
CA ALA A 266 -3.96 4.86 28.66
C ALA A 266 -3.97 6.04 27.67
N ASP A 267 -3.28 7.11 28.03
CA ASP A 267 -2.99 8.23 27.14
C ASP A 267 -1.78 7.93 26.25
N THR A 268 -0.78 7.27 26.83
CA THR A 268 0.45 6.87 26.15
C THR A 268 0.94 5.54 26.70
N VAL A 269 1.38 4.65 25.82
CA VAL A 269 2.01 3.37 26.18
C VAL A 269 3.35 3.33 25.46
N VAL A 270 4.44 3.09 26.19
CA VAL A 270 5.76 2.84 25.60
C VAL A 270 6.13 1.40 25.88
N TYR A 271 6.29 0.60 24.83
CA TYR A 271 6.79 -0.76 24.93
C TYR A 271 8.30 -0.80 24.67
N ASN A 272 9.07 -0.95 25.74
CA ASN A 272 10.54 -1.04 25.68
C ASN A 272 10.96 -2.49 25.51
N GLN A 273 11.64 -2.77 24.40
CA GLN A 273 12.15 -4.09 24.05
C GLN A 273 13.66 -4.01 23.90
N VAL A 274 14.40 -4.48 24.90
CA VAL A 274 15.85 -4.37 24.96
C VAL A 274 16.48 -5.74 24.79
N ILE A 275 17.37 -5.87 23.81
CA ILE A 275 18.14 -7.08 23.51
C ILE A 275 19.62 -6.74 23.65
N PHE A 276 20.27 -7.32 24.65
CA PHE A 276 21.71 -7.21 24.87
C PHE A 276 22.43 -8.39 24.23
N LEU A 277 23.54 -8.12 23.56
CA LEU A 277 24.30 -9.10 22.78
C LEU A 277 25.56 -9.53 23.56
N PRO A 278 25.52 -10.68 24.27
CA PRO A 278 26.64 -11.13 25.08
C PRO A 278 27.70 -11.86 24.26
N ASN A 279 28.84 -12.13 24.90
CA ASN A 279 29.86 -13.01 24.36
C ASN A 279 29.36 -14.47 24.32
N GLN A 280 29.05 -14.97 23.12
CA GLN A 280 28.48 -16.31 22.94
C GLN A 280 29.36 -17.43 23.51
N LYS A 281 30.68 -17.34 23.38
CA LYS A 281 31.62 -18.36 23.90
C LYS A 281 31.60 -18.41 25.43
N ARG A 282 31.52 -17.24 26.08
CA ARG A 282 31.40 -17.13 27.53
C ARG A 282 30.10 -17.75 28.02
N GLU A 283 28.96 -17.39 27.43
CA GLU A 283 27.65 -17.89 27.86
C GLU A 283 27.51 -19.40 27.64
N LEU A 284 27.98 -19.94 26.52
CA LEU A 284 28.01 -21.38 26.28
C LEU A 284 28.88 -22.12 27.31
N SER A 285 30.03 -21.55 27.69
CA SER A 285 30.89 -22.12 28.74
C SER A 285 30.19 -22.12 30.11
N LEU A 286 29.40 -21.09 30.42
CA LEU A 286 28.61 -21.04 31.66
C LEU A 286 27.50 -22.10 31.65
N LEU A 287 26.82 -22.29 30.52
CA LEU A 287 25.83 -23.35 30.34
C LEU A 287 26.46 -24.75 30.49
N ASP A 288 27.64 -24.98 29.93
CA ASP A 288 28.37 -26.25 30.10
C ASP A 288 28.75 -26.51 31.56
N LYS A 289 29.23 -25.48 32.28
CA LYS A 289 29.51 -25.59 33.72
C LYS A 289 28.24 -25.91 34.51
N LYS A 290 27.10 -25.30 34.16
CA LYS A 290 25.80 -25.57 34.79
C LYS A 290 25.34 -27.00 34.51
N LYS A 291 25.39 -27.44 33.25
CA LYS A 291 25.08 -28.82 32.83
C LYS A 291 25.90 -29.85 33.58
N ASN A 292 27.23 -29.68 33.66
CA ASN A 292 28.12 -30.62 34.34
C ASN A 292 27.84 -30.67 35.86
N ARG A 293 27.50 -29.54 36.47
CA ARG A 293 27.10 -29.48 37.88
C ARG A 293 25.82 -30.30 38.14
N HIS A 294 24.78 -30.10 37.34
CA HIS A 294 23.52 -30.86 37.49
C HIS A 294 23.70 -32.35 37.14
N ALA A 295 24.52 -32.69 36.14
CA ALA A 295 24.84 -34.07 35.79
C ALA A 295 25.57 -34.81 36.92
N SER A 296 26.40 -34.10 37.71
CA SER A 296 27.14 -34.69 38.83
C SER A 296 26.29 -35.04 40.05
N ILE A 297 25.05 -34.52 40.15
CA ILE A 297 24.11 -34.80 41.24
C ILE A 297 22.78 -35.29 40.63
N PRO A 298 22.66 -36.57 40.25
CA PRO A 298 21.49 -37.05 39.52
C PRO A 298 20.22 -37.05 40.39
N ASN A 299 19.24 -36.26 40.00
CA ASN A 299 17.86 -36.33 40.48
C ASN A 299 16.91 -35.96 39.32
N PRO A 300 15.60 -36.25 39.38
CA PRO A 300 14.69 -36.00 38.26
C PRO A 300 14.70 -34.54 37.76
N SER A 301 14.78 -33.56 38.67
CA SER A 301 14.85 -32.14 38.32
C SER A 301 16.16 -31.78 37.61
N ASN A 302 17.28 -32.34 38.05
CA ASN A 302 18.60 -32.11 37.47
C ASN A 302 18.74 -32.81 36.12
N GLN A 303 18.13 -33.99 35.94
CA GLN A 303 18.09 -34.67 34.64
C GLN A 303 17.32 -33.85 33.61
N ALA A 304 16.15 -33.33 33.98
CA ALA A 304 15.38 -32.41 33.13
C ALA A 304 16.20 -31.17 32.74
N ALA A 305 16.87 -30.53 33.71
CA ALA A 305 17.72 -29.37 33.43
C ALA A 305 18.91 -29.69 32.50
N VAL A 306 19.50 -30.89 32.62
CA VAL A 306 20.57 -31.35 31.71
C VAL A 306 20.03 -31.56 30.30
N GLU A 307 18.85 -32.16 30.15
CA GLU A 307 18.18 -32.35 28.86
C GLU A 307 17.80 -31.01 28.22
N ASP A 308 17.27 -30.06 29.00
CA ASP A 308 16.96 -28.70 28.54
C ASP A 308 18.19 -27.97 28.00
N ILE A 309 19.29 -27.99 28.75
CA ILE A 309 20.53 -27.35 28.32
C ILE A 309 21.05 -27.99 27.02
N LYS A 310 20.98 -29.33 26.90
CA LYS A 310 21.35 -30.02 25.66
C LYS A 310 20.47 -29.60 24.49
N ARG A 311 19.15 -29.50 24.66
CA ARG A 311 18.23 -29.03 23.62
C ARG A 311 18.60 -27.63 23.14
N VAL A 312 18.84 -26.70 24.07
CA VAL A 312 19.27 -25.33 23.74
C VAL A 312 20.60 -25.34 22.98
N GLN A 313 21.58 -26.12 23.44
CA GLN A 313 22.88 -26.27 22.76
C GLN A 313 22.75 -26.85 21.35
N GLU A 314 21.87 -27.84 21.15
CA GLU A 314 21.59 -28.43 19.84
C GLU A 314 20.94 -27.42 18.88
N VAL A 315 19.96 -26.64 19.34
CA VAL A 315 19.31 -25.58 18.54
C VAL A 315 20.34 -24.51 18.13
N ILE A 316 21.18 -24.05 19.06
CA ILE A 316 22.26 -23.09 18.78
C ILE A 316 23.21 -23.66 17.71
N ALA A 317 23.61 -24.92 17.84
CA ALA A 317 24.57 -25.54 16.93
C ALA A 317 24.00 -25.85 15.54
N ARG A 318 22.73 -26.30 15.45
CA ARG A 318 22.10 -26.71 14.18
C ARG A 318 21.49 -25.55 13.41
N GLU A 319 20.85 -24.62 14.11
CA GLU A 319 20.07 -23.54 13.49
C GLU A 319 20.78 -22.18 13.53
N SER A 320 22.05 -22.16 13.97
CA SER A 320 22.88 -20.95 14.04
C SER A 320 22.26 -19.79 14.85
N LYS A 321 21.52 -20.13 15.91
CA LYS A 321 20.88 -19.15 16.81
C LYS A 321 21.86 -18.61 17.83
N GLN A 322 21.56 -17.43 18.39
CA GLN A 322 22.39 -16.79 19.42
C GLN A 322 21.65 -16.71 20.75
N LEU A 323 22.42 -16.74 21.85
CA LEU A 323 21.93 -16.39 23.17
C LEU A 323 21.91 -14.88 23.35
N VAL A 324 20.82 -14.35 23.87
CA VAL A 324 20.65 -12.92 24.14
C VAL A 324 20.09 -12.71 25.53
N TYR A 325 20.52 -11.63 26.18
CA TYR A 325 19.85 -11.15 27.38
C TYR A 325 18.74 -10.19 26.95
N SER A 326 17.53 -10.38 27.47
CA SER A 326 16.36 -9.60 27.10
C SER A 326 15.75 -8.89 28.30
N HIS A 327 15.19 -7.71 28.07
CA HIS A 327 14.33 -7.00 29.01
C HIS A 327 13.14 -6.42 28.24
N PHE A 328 11.93 -6.69 28.72
CA PHE A 328 10.70 -6.19 28.13
C PHE A 328 9.85 -5.52 29.20
N ASN A 329 9.54 -4.24 29.02
CA ASN A 329 8.64 -3.53 29.92
C ASN A 329 7.67 -2.62 29.16
N LEU A 330 6.51 -2.39 29.77
CA LEU A 330 5.51 -1.42 29.31
C LEU A 330 5.46 -0.25 30.28
N ILE A 331 5.60 0.97 29.78
CA ILE A 331 5.36 2.19 30.55
C ILE A 331 4.00 2.72 30.13
N VAL A 332 3.01 2.61 31.02
CA VAL A 332 1.65 3.09 30.77
C VAL A 332 1.48 4.42 31.49
N ALA A 333 1.24 5.48 30.72
CA ALA A 333 0.94 6.81 31.21
C ALA A 333 -0.57 7.09 31.11
N VAL A 334 -1.13 7.59 32.21
CA VAL A 334 -2.53 8.01 32.36
C VAL A 334 -2.58 9.41 32.96
N SER A 335 -3.73 10.09 32.85
CA SER A 335 -4.00 11.29 33.65
C SER A 335 -3.93 10.99 35.16
N GLY A 336 -3.52 11.97 35.95
CA GLY A 336 -3.14 11.80 37.37
C GLY A 336 -4.24 11.20 38.25
N ASP A 337 -5.50 11.51 37.96
CA ASP A 337 -6.67 11.03 38.73
C ASP A 337 -7.19 9.65 38.25
N THR A 338 -6.61 9.09 37.20
CA THR A 338 -7.07 7.82 36.62
C THR A 338 -6.60 6.62 37.43
N ASP A 339 -7.52 5.71 37.74
CA ASP A 339 -7.21 4.41 38.36
C ASP A 339 -6.38 3.50 37.41
N LEU A 340 -5.15 3.21 37.83
CA LEU A 340 -4.22 2.32 37.11
C LEU A 340 -4.60 0.84 37.21
N GLN A 341 -5.44 0.44 38.17
CA GLN A 341 -5.80 -0.96 38.36
C GLN A 341 -6.50 -1.55 37.13
N LYS A 342 -7.28 -0.75 36.40
CA LYS A 342 -7.89 -1.17 35.13
C LYS A 342 -6.84 -1.50 34.07
N CYS A 343 -5.77 -0.71 33.98
CA CYS A 343 -4.64 -0.99 33.08
C CYS A 343 -3.92 -2.28 33.51
N THR A 344 -3.64 -2.41 34.81
CA THR A 344 -2.98 -3.60 35.39
C THR A 344 -3.78 -4.86 35.08
N ASN A 345 -5.07 -4.88 35.41
CA ASN A 345 -5.94 -6.04 35.17
C ASN A 345 -6.04 -6.40 33.68
N HIS A 346 -6.11 -5.40 32.80
CA HIS A 346 -6.13 -5.65 31.35
C HIS A 346 -4.84 -6.33 30.89
N LEU A 347 -3.69 -5.81 31.31
CA LEU A 347 -2.39 -6.36 30.97
C LEU A 347 -2.18 -7.76 31.56
N GLU A 348 -2.48 -7.98 32.84
CA GLU A 348 -2.39 -9.30 33.48
C GLU A 348 -3.26 -10.34 32.77
N ASN A 349 -4.48 -9.97 32.35
CA ASN A 349 -5.35 -10.86 31.60
C ASN A 349 -4.83 -11.13 30.18
N ALA A 350 -4.34 -10.11 29.47
CA ALA A 350 -3.83 -10.25 28.11
C ALA A 350 -2.59 -11.15 28.07
N PHE A 351 -1.57 -10.84 28.87
CA PHE A 351 -0.34 -11.63 28.96
C PHE A 351 -0.56 -12.98 29.64
N GLY A 352 -1.47 -13.06 30.63
CA GLY A 352 -1.81 -14.32 31.29
C GLY A 352 -2.40 -15.37 30.33
N ARG A 353 -3.21 -14.95 29.35
CA ARG A 353 -3.71 -15.85 28.28
C ARG A 353 -2.59 -16.42 27.40
N MET A 354 -1.47 -15.71 27.31
CA MET A 354 -0.29 -16.12 26.55
C MET A 354 0.68 -16.97 27.40
N GLY A 355 0.35 -17.22 28.67
CA GLY A 355 1.25 -17.88 29.62
C GLY A 355 2.41 -17.00 30.08
N ILE A 356 2.28 -15.67 29.96
CA ILE A 356 3.25 -14.68 30.42
C ILE A 356 2.73 -14.02 31.70
N HIS A 357 3.52 -14.07 32.77
CA HIS A 357 3.15 -13.47 34.04
C HIS A 357 3.94 -12.18 34.27
N ILE A 358 3.22 -11.05 34.29
CA ILE A 358 3.77 -9.73 34.58
C ILE A 358 4.33 -9.73 36.01
N SER A 359 5.53 -9.17 36.18
CA SER A 359 6.17 -9.10 37.49
C SER A 359 5.33 -8.26 38.47
N LYS A 360 5.03 -8.83 39.63
CA LYS A 360 4.39 -8.14 40.76
C LYS A 360 5.40 -7.48 41.71
N ARG A 361 6.69 -7.57 41.39
CA ARG A 361 7.81 -7.18 42.26
C ARG A 361 8.65 -6.03 41.71
N ALA A 362 8.15 -5.33 40.70
CA ALA A 362 8.81 -4.17 40.10
C ALA A 362 8.73 -2.91 40.99
N TYR A 363 9.22 -2.97 42.22
CA TYR A 363 9.21 -1.85 43.17
C TYR A 363 10.20 -0.73 42.78
N ASN A 364 11.10 -0.99 41.82
CA ASN A 364 12.12 -0.08 41.28
C ASN A 364 11.58 0.77 40.11
N GLN A 365 10.40 1.38 40.28
CA GLN A 365 9.67 2.10 39.22
C GLN A 365 10.50 3.22 38.58
N LEU A 366 11.21 4.02 39.39
CA LEU A 366 12.04 5.12 38.89
C LEU A 366 13.26 4.60 38.13
N GLU A 367 13.91 3.56 38.64
CA GLU A 367 15.09 2.96 38.02
C GLU A 367 14.74 2.30 36.68
N LEU A 368 13.62 1.58 36.58
CA LEU A 368 13.12 1.00 35.33
C LEU A 368 12.74 2.09 34.31
N PHE A 369 12.10 3.16 34.76
CA PHE A 369 11.78 4.32 33.92
C PHE A 369 13.05 4.97 33.36
N VAL A 370 14.05 5.21 34.22
CA VAL A 370 15.34 5.82 33.84
C VAL A 370 16.14 4.89 32.91
N GLY A 371 16.15 3.58 33.16
CA GLY A 371 16.84 2.61 32.30
C GLY A 371 16.20 2.42 30.93
N SER A 372 14.96 2.86 30.79
CA SER A 372 14.22 2.82 29.52
C SER A 372 14.39 4.08 28.67
N PHE A 373 15.22 5.05 29.10
CA PHE A 373 15.61 6.17 28.26
C PHE A 373 16.43 5.69 27.04
N PRO A 374 16.26 6.32 25.86
CA PRO A 374 17.03 5.99 24.67
C PRO A 374 18.55 6.04 24.94
N GLY A 375 19.23 4.90 24.82
CA GLY A 375 20.67 4.81 25.03
C GLY A 375 21.13 4.55 26.46
N ASN A 376 20.22 4.55 27.44
CA ASN A 376 20.56 4.30 28.85
C ASN A 376 20.30 2.86 29.30
N CYS A 377 20.06 1.94 28.37
CA CYS A 377 19.62 0.57 28.66
C CYS A 377 20.62 -0.26 29.47
N TYR A 378 21.92 0.07 29.43
CA TYR A 378 22.94 -0.59 30.25
C TYR A 378 22.90 -0.24 31.74
N SER A 379 22.01 0.68 32.15
CA SER A 379 21.70 0.93 33.55
C SER A 379 20.74 -0.11 34.16
N LEU A 380 20.03 -0.89 33.34
CA LEU A 380 19.24 -2.05 33.79
C LEU A 380 20.18 -3.10 34.39
N ASP A 381 19.85 -3.65 35.56
CA ASP A 381 20.75 -4.56 36.27
C ASP A 381 20.90 -5.91 35.55
N GLU A 382 22.11 -6.47 35.54
CA GLU A 382 22.40 -7.75 34.87
C GLU A 382 21.71 -8.95 35.54
N GLU A 383 21.50 -8.90 36.85
CA GLU A 383 20.98 -10.02 37.64
C GLU A 383 19.46 -9.93 37.83
N TYR A 384 18.89 -8.73 37.94
CA TYR A 384 17.48 -8.54 38.32
C TYR A 384 16.57 -8.05 37.20
N ASP A 385 17.09 -7.38 36.18
CA ASP A 385 16.27 -6.82 35.09
C ASP A 385 16.39 -7.62 33.78
N ARG A 386 17.43 -8.45 33.62
CA ARG A 386 17.74 -9.13 32.36
C ARG A 386 17.57 -10.65 32.49
N PHE A 387 16.95 -11.28 31.49
CA PHE A 387 16.87 -12.74 31.41
C PHE A 387 17.50 -13.30 30.14
N LEU A 388 18.12 -14.46 30.23
CA LEU A 388 18.78 -15.13 29.11
C LEU A 388 17.78 -15.99 28.31
N THR A 389 17.75 -15.82 26.99
CA THR A 389 16.93 -16.63 26.08
C THR A 389 17.58 -16.76 24.70
N LEU A 390 16.95 -17.52 23.79
CA LEU A 390 17.33 -17.59 22.38
C LEU A 390 16.87 -16.33 21.64
N SER A 391 17.68 -15.86 20.68
CA SER A 391 17.39 -14.66 19.87
C SER A 391 15.99 -14.68 19.28
N ASP A 392 15.57 -15.78 18.66
CA ASP A 392 14.27 -15.87 17.98
C ASP A 392 13.08 -15.79 18.93
N ALA A 393 13.19 -16.38 20.11
CA ALA A 393 12.17 -16.29 21.14
C ALA A 393 12.03 -14.85 21.64
N ALA A 394 13.15 -14.14 21.80
CA ALA A 394 13.13 -12.72 22.14
C ALA A 394 12.52 -11.86 21.02
N MET A 395 12.87 -12.13 19.75
CA MET A 395 12.29 -11.39 18.62
C MET A 395 10.79 -11.65 18.45
N CYS A 396 10.27 -12.83 18.84
CA CYS A 396 8.83 -13.09 18.85
C CYS A 396 8.06 -12.13 19.79
N LEU A 397 8.65 -11.73 20.92
CA LEU A 397 8.04 -10.82 21.90
C LEU A 397 8.11 -9.33 21.51
N MET A 398 8.91 -8.96 20.50
CA MET A 398 8.91 -7.58 19.98
C MET A 398 7.60 -7.25 19.26
N TYR A 399 7.15 -5.99 19.29
CA TYR A 399 5.96 -5.59 18.52
C TYR A 399 6.32 -5.32 17.05
N LYS A 400 5.46 -5.73 16.11
CA LYS A 400 5.80 -5.84 14.67
C LYS A 400 4.88 -5.05 13.74
N GLU A 401 3.74 -4.59 14.25
CA GLU A 401 2.67 -4.01 13.45
C GLU A 401 2.82 -2.49 13.29
N ARG A 402 2.38 -1.96 12.14
CA ARG A 402 2.11 -0.54 11.92
C ARG A 402 0.62 -0.28 11.69
N VAL A 403 0.15 0.88 12.16
CA VAL A 403 -1.20 1.38 11.86
C VAL A 403 -1.22 1.94 10.42
N GLN A 404 -2.33 1.76 9.71
CA GLN A 404 -2.53 2.40 8.41
C GLN A 404 -2.64 3.92 8.62
N HIS A 405 -1.72 4.67 8.01
CA HIS A 405 -1.82 6.12 7.92
C HIS A 405 -2.35 6.54 6.55
N SER A 406 -2.75 7.81 6.46
CA SER A 406 -3.09 8.40 5.16
C SER A 406 -1.88 8.35 4.24
N GLU A 407 -2.10 7.95 2.99
CA GLU A 407 -1.04 7.87 2.00
C GLU A 407 -0.55 9.27 1.61
N ASP A 408 0.75 9.37 1.31
CA ASP A 408 1.35 10.57 0.74
C ASP A 408 1.06 10.59 -0.77
N THR A 409 -0.10 11.15 -1.12
CA THR A 409 -0.64 11.13 -2.48
C THR A 409 -1.34 12.46 -2.84
N PRO A 410 -1.25 12.92 -4.10
CA PRO A 410 -2.06 14.02 -4.61
C PRO A 410 -3.52 13.64 -4.88
N VAL A 411 -3.87 12.35 -4.87
CA VAL A 411 -5.24 11.84 -5.04
C VAL A 411 -5.69 11.16 -3.75
N LYS A 412 -6.58 11.81 -3.00
CA LYS A 412 -7.01 11.39 -1.66
C LYS A 412 -8.45 10.92 -1.68
N VAL A 413 -8.68 9.61 -1.65
CA VAL A 413 -10.01 9.06 -1.39
C VAL A 413 -10.07 8.62 0.06
N TYR A 414 -10.94 9.25 0.83
CA TYR A 414 -11.07 9.00 2.26
C TYR A 414 -11.98 7.81 2.53
N TYR A 415 -11.43 6.85 3.25
CA TYR A 415 -12.12 5.71 3.85
C TYR A 415 -12.08 5.79 5.36
N THR A 416 -12.94 5.03 6.03
CA THR A 416 -12.89 4.89 7.48
C THR A 416 -12.06 3.65 7.83
N ASP A 417 -11.02 3.82 8.63
CA ASP A 417 -10.20 2.71 9.10
C ASP A 417 -10.94 1.85 10.15
N ARG A 418 -10.28 0.80 10.63
CA ARG A 418 -10.84 -0.09 11.65
C ARG A 418 -10.95 0.54 13.05
N GLN A 419 -10.33 1.70 13.27
CA GLN A 419 -10.49 2.49 14.49
C GLN A 419 -11.66 3.48 14.39
N GLY A 420 -12.29 3.58 13.22
CA GLY A 420 -13.43 4.46 13.00
C GLY A 420 -13.03 5.89 12.68
N VAL A 421 -11.83 6.14 12.15
CA VAL A 421 -11.35 7.46 11.72
C VAL A 421 -11.03 7.52 10.21
N PRO A 422 -11.17 8.69 9.56
CA PRO A 422 -10.83 8.86 8.15
C PRO A 422 -9.34 8.65 7.85
N VAL A 423 -9.05 7.94 6.76
CA VAL A 423 -7.73 7.70 6.19
C VAL A 423 -7.81 7.91 4.68
N ALA A 424 -6.91 8.71 4.14
CA ALA A 424 -6.80 8.91 2.69
C ALA A 424 -6.01 7.78 2.04
N ILE A 425 -6.54 7.25 0.94
CA ILE A 425 -5.93 6.18 0.14
C ILE A 425 -5.92 6.62 -1.32
N ASP A 426 -4.83 6.33 -2.03
CA ASP A 426 -4.76 6.40 -3.48
C ASP A 426 -5.31 5.10 -4.10
N ILE A 427 -6.60 5.12 -4.47
CA ILE A 427 -7.24 3.98 -5.13
C ILE A 427 -6.65 3.66 -6.51
N THR A 428 -5.87 4.57 -7.09
CA THR A 428 -5.22 4.34 -8.39
C THR A 428 -3.94 3.53 -8.25
N GLY A 429 -3.30 3.56 -7.07
CA GLY A 429 -1.99 2.97 -6.81
C GLY A 429 -0.82 3.62 -7.57
N LYS A 430 -1.05 4.71 -8.32
CA LYS A 430 -0.10 5.26 -9.29
C LYS A 430 0.36 6.68 -8.97
N GLU A 431 -0.49 7.46 -8.30
CA GLU A 431 -0.29 8.89 -8.07
C GLU A 431 0.49 9.15 -6.77
N GLY A 432 0.41 8.22 -5.82
CA GLY A 432 1.13 8.26 -4.56
C GLY A 432 2.65 8.24 -4.70
N ARG A 433 3.33 8.68 -3.63
CA ARG A 433 4.80 8.61 -3.51
C ARG A 433 5.32 7.19 -3.69
N GLN A 434 4.57 6.20 -3.19
CA GLN A 434 4.79 4.80 -3.46
C GLN A 434 3.84 4.35 -4.56
N LYS A 435 4.40 3.87 -5.68
CA LYS A 435 3.63 3.36 -6.81
C LYS A 435 3.47 1.86 -6.67
N LEU A 436 2.23 1.42 -6.48
CA LEU A 436 1.85 0.02 -6.36
C LEU A 436 1.45 -0.58 -7.72
N THR A 437 1.05 0.27 -8.67
CA THR A 437 0.55 -0.13 -9.99
C THR A 437 1.13 0.73 -11.10
N ASP A 438 1.21 0.16 -12.31
CA ASP A 438 1.62 0.89 -13.52
C ASP A 438 0.45 1.61 -14.20
N ASN A 439 -0.79 1.20 -13.90
CA ASN A 439 -2.02 1.76 -14.44
C ASN A 439 -3.01 2.12 -13.31
N SER A 440 -3.98 2.97 -13.64
CA SER A 440 -4.99 3.49 -12.70
C SER A 440 -6.33 2.78 -12.84
N ASN A 441 -6.35 1.58 -13.43
CA ASN A 441 -7.60 0.83 -13.64
C ASN A 441 -8.02 0.16 -12.32
N PHE A 442 -9.32 0.16 -12.04
CA PHE A 442 -9.89 -0.39 -10.81
C PHE A 442 -11.13 -1.23 -11.10
N PHE A 443 -11.29 -2.33 -10.36
CA PHE A 443 -12.47 -3.19 -10.43
C PHE A 443 -13.20 -3.19 -9.08
N ALA A 444 -14.49 -2.85 -9.10
CA ALA A 444 -15.38 -2.98 -7.94
C ALA A 444 -16.23 -4.25 -8.07
N LEU A 445 -15.98 -5.25 -7.22
CA LEU A 445 -16.68 -6.54 -7.26
C LEU A 445 -17.51 -6.76 -6.00
N GLY A 446 -18.70 -7.34 -6.17
CA GLY A 446 -19.60 -7.67 -5.07
C GLY A 446 -20.98 -8.11 -5.55
N PRO A 447 -21.73 -8.91 -4.77
CA PRO A 447 -23.08 -9.32 -5.14
C PRO A 447 -24.06 -8.13 -5.17
N SER A 448 -25.27 -8.34 -5.68
CA SER A 448 -26.33 -7.33 -5.58
C SER A 448 -26.63 -7.02 -4.10
N GLY A 449 -26.87 -5.75 -3.79
CA GLY A 449 -27.12 -5.28 -2.42
C GLY A 449 -25.87 -5.16 -1.53
N SER A 450 -24.65 -5.45 -2.02
CA SER A 450 -23.42 -5.33 -1.21
C SER A 450 -22.92 -3.90 -1.00
N GLY A 451 -23.59 -2.90 -1.60
CA GLY A 451 -23.21 -1.48 -1.49
C GLY A 451 -22.23 -0.97 -2.55
N LYS A 452 -22.08 -1.63 -3.70
CA LYS A 452 -21.18 -1.20 -4.79
C LYS A 452 -21.45 0.23 -5.27
N SER A 453 -22.68 0.53 -5.67
CA SER A 453 -23.06 1.86 -6.18
C SER A 453 -23.01 2.93 -5.08
N PHE A 454 -23.28 2.56 -3.82
CA PHE A 454 -23.08 3.46 -2.68
C PHE A 454 -21.60 3.82 -2.49
N HIS A 455 -20.70 2.83 -2.59
CA HIS A 455 -19.27 3.04 -2.55
C HIS A 455 -18.78 3.91 -3.72
N MET A 456 -19.17 3.57 -4.95
CA MET A 456 -18.74 4.30 -6.15
C MET A 456 -19.22 5.75 -6.16
N ASN A 457 -20.46 6.02 -5.69
CA ASN A 457 -20.94 7.39 -5.45
C ASN A 457 -19.99 8.21 -4.57
N SER A 458 -19.52 7.63 -3.47
CA SER A 458 -18.56 8.29 -2.57
C SER A 458 -17.21 8.53 -3.23
N VAL A 459 -16.73 7.57 -4.02
CA VAL A 459 -15.45 7.68 -4.73
C VAL A 459 -15.49 8.78 -5.77
N VAL A 460 -16.47 8.76 -6.68
CA VAL A 460 -16.54 9.72 -7.79
C VAL A 460 -16.77 11.15 -7.31
N ARG A 461 -17.57 11.34 -6.24
CA ARG A 461 -17.73 12.66 -5.59
C ARG A 461 -16.38 13.20 -5.12
N GLN A 462 -15.62 12.40 -4.37
CA GLN A 462 -14.33 12.83 -3.83
C GLN A 462 -13.30 13.11 -4.93
N LEU A 463 -13.32 12.34 -6.02
CA LEU A 463 -12.45 12.59 -7.17
C LEU A 463 -12.83 13.87 -7.92
N HIS A 464 -14.13 14.14 -8.07
CA HIS A 464 -14.65 15.37 -8.69
C HIS A 464 -14.28 16.62 -7.89
N GLU A 465 -14.42 16.59 -6.56
CA GLU A 465 -13.96 17.66 -5.66
C GLU A 465 -12.46 17.94 -5.80
N GLN A 466 -11.68 16.94 -6.24
CA GLN A 466 -10.25 17.04 -6.53
C GLN A 466 -9.93 17.35 -8.02
N GLY A 467 -10.89 17.91 -8.76
CA GLY A 467 -10.69 18.37 -10.13
C GLY A 467 -10.59 17.26 -11.19
N THR A 468 -11.14 16.08 -10.89
CA THR A 468 -11.21 14.96 -11.84
C THR A 468 -12.53 15.01 -12.61
N ASP A 469 -12.47 14.99 -13.94
CA ASP A 469 -13.68 14.88 -14.76
C ASP A 469 -14.24 13.45 -14.67
N ILE A 470 -15.53 13.32 -14.38
CA ILE A 470 -16.21 12.05 -14.22
C ILE A 470 -17.16 11.83 -15.39
N VAL A 471 -17.05 10.64 -16.00
CA VAL A 471 -18.03 10.11 -16.96
C VAL A 471 -18.51 8.76 -16.45
N MET A 472 -19.82 8.59 -16.33
CA MET A 472 -20.42 7.37 -15.79
C MET A 472 -21.40 6.77 -16.80
N VAL A 473 -21.37 5.44 -16.91
CA VAL A 473 -22.41 4.64 -17.56
C VAL A 473 -23.17 3.92 -16.45
N ASP A 474 -24.41 4.35 -16.22
CA ASP A 474 -25.31 3.84 -15.18
C ASP A 474 -26.35 2.89 -15.79
N THR A 475 -26.63 1.80 -15.09
CA THR A 475 -27.68 0.82 -15.45
C THR A 475 -28.77 0.84 -14.37
N GLY A 476 -29.18 2.04 -14.00
CA GLY A 476 -30.15 2.35 -12.96
C GLY A 476 -30.23 3.86 -12.73
N ASN A 477 -30.85 4.27 -11.61
CA ASN A 477 -30.98 5.68 -11.21
C ASN A 477 -30.09 6.00 -10.00
N SER A 478 -28.95 5.31 -9.87
CA SER A 478 -28.14 5.36 -8.64
C SER A 478 -27.34 6.65 -8.50
N TYR A 479 -27.10 7.37 -9.60
CA TYR A 479 -26.24 8.55 -9.65
C TYR A 479 -26.98 9.86 -9.98
N GLU A 480 -28.29 9.82 -10.21
CA GLU A 480 -29.11 11.00 -10.55
C GLU A 480 -28.96 12.10 -9.48
N GLY A 481 -29.19 11.77 -8.21
CA GLY A 481 -29.11 12.75 -7.12
C GLY A 481 -27.71 13.35 -6.92
N LEU A 482 -26.63 12.59 -7.17
CA LEU A 482 -25.26 13.13 -7.10
C LEU A 482 -24.97 14.03 -8.31
N CYS A 483 -25.44 13.64 -9.49
CA CYS A 483 -25.30 14.43 -10.71
C CYS A 483 -25.98 15.80 -10.57
N GLU A 484 -27.24 15.82 -10.11
CA GLU A 484 -27.97 17.06 -9.83
C GLU A 484 -27.28 17.91 -8.77
N TYR A 485 -26.80 17.29 -7.68
CA TYR A 485 -26.09 17.97 -6.61
C TYR A 485 -24.84 18.73 -7.10
N LEU A 486 -24.06 18.10 -7.98
CA LEU A 486 -22.85 18.68 -8.55
C LEU A 486 -23.12 19.61 -9.74
N GLY A 487 -24.39 19.78 -10.15
CA GLY A 487 -24.77 20.52 -11.34
C GLY A 487 -24.25 19.88 -12.64
N GLY A 488 -24.08 18.56 -12.63
CA GLY A 488 -23.63 17.78 -13.77
C GLY A 488 -24.73 17.55 -14.81
N LYS A 489 -24.37 16.81 -15.87
CA LYS A 489 -25.29 16.49 -16.96
C LYS A 489 -25.73 15.04 -16.90
N TYR A 490 -27.02 14.84 -16.64
CA TYR A 490 -27.66 13.52 -16.63
C TYR A 490 -28.37 13.28 -17.97
N ILE A 491 -27.97 12.24 -18.70
CA ILE A 491 -28.52 11.87 -20.01
C ILE A 491 -29.12 10.48 -19.88
N SER A 492 -30.44 10.41 -19.96
CA SER A 492 -31.17 9.14 -20.03
C SER A 492 -31.45 8.76 -21.48
N TYR A 493 -31.25 7.49 -21.81
CA TYR A 493 -31.66 6.96 -23.09
C TYR A 493 -33.19 6.82 -23.16
N THR A 494 -33.79 7.31 -24.23
CA THR A 494 -35.18 7.01 -24.59
C THR A 494 -35.28 6.76 -26.09
N GLU A 495 -36.30 6.03 -26.55
CA GLU A 495 -36.51 5.84 -28.00
C GLU A 495 -36.73 7.18 -28.74
N GLU A 496 -37.37 8.15 -28.07
CA GLU A 496 -37.66 9.48 -28.62
C GLU A 496 -36.43 10.39 -28.63
N ARG A 497 -35.54 10.22 -27.65
CA ARG A 497 -34.27 10.93 -27.49
C ARG A 497 -33.15 9.93 -27.26
N PRO A 498 -32.73 9.21 -28.32
CA PRO A 498 -31.63 8.27 -28.19
C PRO A 498 -30.33 9.04 -27.92
N ILE A 499 -29.36 8.35 -27.31
CA ILE A 499 -28.00 8.86 -27.24
C ILE A 499 -27.40 8.75 -28.65
N THR A 500 -27.16 9.89 -29.30
CA THR A 500 -26.67 9.96 -30.68
C THR A 500 -25.23 10.46 -30.76
N MET A 501 -24.51 9.96 -31.76
CA MET A 501 -23.18 10.44 -32.13
C MET A 501 -22.94 10.17 -33.61
N ASN A 502 -22.15 11.00 -34.29
CA ASN A 502 -21.61 10.64 -35.60
C ASN A 502 -20.16 10.18 -35.42
N PRO A 503 -19.91 8.87 -35.23
CA PRO A 503 -18.56 8.37 -35.01
C PRO A 503 -17.67 8.48 -36.24
N PHE A 504 -18.26 8.59 -37.44
CA PHE A 504 -17.55 8.66 -38.72
C PHE A 504 -17.03 10.05 -39.04
N ARG A 505 -17.64 11.09 -38.46
CA ARG A 505 -17.20 12.46 -38.61
C ARG A 505 -15.96 12.71 -37.76
N ILE A 506 -14.81 12.69 -38.40
CA ILE A 506 -13.52 12.91 -37.75
C ILE A 506 -12.68 13.92 -38.52
N HIS A 507 -11.76 14.59 -37.83
CA HIS A 507 -10.72 15.39 -38.45
C HIS A 507 -9.50 14.51 -38.82
N LYS A 508 -8.65 14.98 -39.74
CA LYS A 508 -7.51 14.21 -40.25
C LYS A 508 -6.52 13.85 -39.12
N GLU A 509 -6.40 14.72 -38.13
CA GLU A 509 -5.55 14.56 -36.96
C GLU A 509 -6.07 13.51 -35.98
N GLU A 510 -7.37 13.21 -36.01
CA GLU A 510 -8.01 12.21 -35.15
C GLU A 510 -7.87 10.79 -35.70
N MET A 511 -7.45 10.66 -36.96
CA MET A 511 -7.20 9.39 -37.63
C MET A 511 -5.99 8.67 -37.04
N ASN A 512 -6.25 7.69 -36.19
CA ASN A 512 -5.20 6.85 -35.62
C ASN A 512 -5.72 5.45 -35.28
N VAL A 513 -4.81 4.59 -34.83
CA VAL A 513 -5.08 3.18 -34.53
C VAL A 513 -6.26 3.00 -33.56
N GLU A 514 -6.39 3.88 -32.55
CA GLU A 514 -7.51 3.85 -31.61
C GLU A 514 -8.83 4.14 -32.31
N LYS A 515 -8.89 5.20 -33.14
CA LYS A 515 -10.12 5.59 -33.84
C LYS A 515 -10.52 4.58 -34.91
N THR A 516 -9.56 4.06 -35.67
CA THR A 516 -9.77 2.98 -36.64
C THR A 516 -10.26 1.72 -35.96
N GLY A 517 -9.66 1.35 -34.81
CA GLY A 517 -10.08 0.21 -34.01
C GLY A 517 -11.51 0.34 -33.48
N PHE A 518 -11.87 1.53 -33.00
CA PHE A 518 -13.23 1.85 -32.58
C PHE A 518 -14.25 1.68 -33.72
N LEU A 519 -14.00 2.32 -34.88
CA LEU A 519 -14.90 2.23 -36.04
C LEU A 519 -15.00 0.80 -36.58
N LYS A 520 -13.89 0.05 -36.57
CA LYS A 520 -13.88 -1.37 -36.94
C LYS A 520 -14.78 -2.19 -36.03
N ASN A 521 -14.64 -2.04 -34.71
CA ASN A 521 -15.47 -2.76 -33.74
C ASN A 521 -16.94 -2.35 -33.83
N LEU A 522 -17.22 -1.07 -34.08
CA LEU A 522 -18.57 -0.56 -34.31
C LEU A 522 -19.23 -1.25 -35.52
N VAL A 523 -18.54 -1.28 -36.67
CA VAL A 523 -19.05 -1.90 -37.90
C VAL A 523 -19.18 -3.43 -37.74
N LEU A 524 -18.21 -4.08 -37.11
CA LEU A 524 -18.27 -5.53 -36.84
C LEU A 524 -19.41 -5.89 -35.89
N LEU A 525 -19.66 -5.08 -34.85
CA LEU A 525 -20.77 -5.27 -33.93
C LEU A 525 -22.12 -5.15 -34.65
N ILE A 526 -22.29 -4.16 -35.54
CA ILE A 526 -23.53 -4.01 -36.33
C ILE A 526 -23.71 -5.18 -37.30
N TRP A 527 -22.64 -5.60 -37.98
CA TRP A 527 -22.71 -6.69 -38.96
C TRP A 527 -22.93 -8.06 -38.33
N LYS A 528 -22.19 -8.40 -37.27
CA LYS A 528 -22.16 -9.75 -36.68
C LYS A 528 -23.02 -9.90 -35.45
N GLY A 529 -23.43 -8.79 -34.81
CA GLY A 529 -24.08 -8.80 -33.50
C GLY A 529 -23.12 -9.19 -32.37
N THR A 530 -23.64 -9.24 -31.14
CA THR A 530 -22.84 -9.49 -29.93
C THR A 530 -22.26 -10.89 -29.80
N GLN A 531 -22.95 -11.89 -30.36
CA GLN A 531 -22.57 -13.31 -30.32
C GLN A 531 -21.94 -13.81 -31.62
N GLY A 532 -21.81 -12.94 -32.63
CA GLY A 532 -21.26 -13.31 -33.91
C GLY A 532 -19.74 -13.51 -33.84
N THR A 533 -19.24 -14.51 -34.54
CA THR A 533 -17.81 -14.73 -34.70
C THR A 533 -17.28 -13.92 -35.88
N VAL A 534 -16.15 -13.25 -35.68
CA VAL A 534 -15.46 -12.49 -36.73
C VAL A 534 -14.25 -13.30 -37.20
N THR A 535 -14.18 -13.58 -38.50
CA THR A 535 -13.00 -14.20 -39.10
C THR A 535 -11.89 -13.17 -39.29
N LYS A 536 -10.62 -13.61 -39.34
CA LYS A 536 -9.47 -12.71 -39.62
C LYS A 536 -9.62 -11.97 -40.95
N THR A 537 -10.27 -12.61 -41.92
CA THR A 537 -10.53 -12.03 -43.24
C THR A 537 -11.54 -10.88 -43.14
N GLU A 538 -12.62 -11.06 -42.38
CA GLU A 538 -13.64 -10.03 -42.15
C GLU A 538 -13.08 -8.85 -41.34
N ASP A 539 -12.28 -9.13 -40.31
CA ASP A 539 -11.60 -8.08 -39.52
C ASP A 539 -10.73 -7.19 -40.41
N ARG A 540 -9.87 -7.80 -41.24
CA ARG A 540 -9.00 -7.07 -42.18
C ARG A 540 -9.78 -6.37 -43.29
N LEU A 541 -10.87 -6.97 -43.76
CA LEU A 541 -11.74 -6.38 -44.78
C LEU A 541 -12.37 -5.08 -44.28
N VAL A 542 -12.95 -5.08 -43.08
CA VAL A 542 -13.54 -3.87 -42.48
C VAL A 542 -12.48 -2.81 -42.24
N GLU A 543 -11.30 -3.19 -41.75
CA GLU A 543 -10.17 -2.26 -41.53
C GLU A 543 -9.71 -1.58 -42.83
N ASN A 544 -9.57 -2.35 -43.91
CA ASN A 544 -9.20 -1.84 -45.22
C ASN A 544 -10.26 -0.87 -45.76
N VAL A 545 -11.54 -1.21 -45.64
CA VAL A 545 -12.65 -0.38 -46.14
C VAL A 545 -12.76 0.94 -45.38
N ILE A 546 -12.55 0.92 -44.06
CA ILE A 546 -12.50 2.16 -43.26
C ILE A 546 -11.34 3.04 -43.72
N THR A 547 -10.16 2.45 -43.94
CA THR A 547 -8.98 3.19 -44.42
C THR A 547 -9.23 3.80 -45.79
N ASP A 548 -9.73 3.00 -46.75
CA ASP A 548 -10.05 3.43 -48.11
C ASP A 548 -11.12 4.53 -48.12
N TYR A 549 -12.15 4.44 -47.27
CA TYR A 549 -13.22 5.44 -47.14
C TYR A 549 -12.69 6.81 -46.77
N TYR A 550 -11.80 6.88 -45.77
CA TYR A 550 -11.23 8.15 -45.34
C TYR A 550 -10.13 8.67 -46.26
N ASP A 551 -9.34 7.79 -46.88
CA ASP A 551 -8.39 8.19 -47.91
C ASP A 551 -9.10 8.86 -49.09
N ALA A 552 -10.24 8.28 -49.52
CA ALA A 552 -11.09 8.86 -50.55
C ALA A 552 -11.65 10.24 -50.18
N TYR A 553 -11.95 10.49 -48.90
CA TYR A 553 -12.43 11.78 -48.42
C TYR A 553 -11.30 12.83 -48.28
N PHE A 554 -10.19 12.47 -47.63
CA PHE A 554 -9.14 13.43 -47.27
C PHE A 554 -8.12 13.69 -48.38
N ASN A 555 -7.85 12.70 -49.22
CA ASN A 555 -6.82 12.76 -50.26
C ASN A 555 -7.41 12.64 -51.67
N GLY A 556 -8.61 12.06 -51.82
CA GLY A 556 -9.19 11.76 -53.13
C GLY A 556 -8.45 10.65 -53.87
N PHE A 557 -8.86 10.36 -55.10
CA PHE A 557 -8.19 9.37 -55.95
C PHE A 557 -8.11 9.86 -57.40
N ASP A 558 -6.92 10.32 -57.81
CA ASP A 558 -6.65 10.81 -59.17
C ASP A 558 -6.13 9.73 -60.13
N GLY A 559 -5.87 8.52 -59.61
CA GLY A 559 -5.37 7.37 -60.36
C GLY A 559 -4.22 6.65 -59.66
N PHE A 560 -3.85 5.46 -60.14
CA PHE A 560 -2.70 4.74 -59.61
C PHE A 560 -1.40 5.40 -60.08
N THR A 561 -0.45 5.57 -59.17
CA THR A 561 0.91 6.00 -59.53
C THR A 561 1.59 4.95 -60.43
N PRO A 562 2.59 5.32 -61.25
CA PRO A 562 3.33 4.37 -62.08
C PRO A 562 3.87 3.17 -61.28
N MET A 563 4.34 3.42 -60.05
CA MET A 563 4.86 2.38 -59.16
C MET A 563 3.75 1.45 -58.66
N GLN A 564 2.57 1.99 -58.27
CA GLN A 564 1.42 1.18 -57.87
C GLN A 564 0.88 0.33 -59.03
N ARG A 565 0.83 0.87 -60.26
CA ARG A 565 0.46 0.09 -61.45
C ARG A 565 1.43 -1.05 -61.70
N GLU A 566 2.74 -0.81 -61.53
CA GLU A 566 3.76 -1.86 -61.67
C GLU A 566 3.62 -2.96 -60.61
N ASP A 567 3.36 -2.59 -59.35
CA ASP A 567 3.14 -3.57 -58.26
C ASP A 567 1.87 -4.39 -58.47
N LEU A 568 0.75 -3.75 -58.86
CA LEU A 568 -0.49 -4.44 -59.23
C LEU A 568 -0.26 -5.40 -60.40
N ARG A 569 0.49 -4.97 -61.42
CA ARG A 569 0.84 -5.80 -62.58
C ARG A 569 1.65 -7.03 -62.17
N LYS A 570 2.62 -6.88 -61.26
CA LYS A 570 3.40 -8.01 -60.72
C LYS A 570 2.51 -8.96 -59.90
N SER A 571 1.65 -8.43 -59.04
CA SER A 571 0.75 -9.24 -58.19
C SER A 571 -0.25 -10.05 -59.02
N LEU A 572 -0.96 -9.40 -59.96
CA LEU A 572 -1.93 -10.04 -60.83
C LEU A 572 -1.29 -11.08 -61.75
N ALA A 573 -0.07 -10.82 -62.24
CA ALA A 573 0.69 -11.79 -63.02
C ALA A 573 1.08 -13.06 -62.22
N ILE A 574 1.29 -12.93 -60.91
CA ILE A 574 1.56 -14.07 -60.01
C ILE A 574 0.26 -14.86 -59.77
N ASP A 575 -0.84 -14.17 -59.51
CA ASP A 575 -2.14 -14.81 -59.27
C ASP A 575 -2.65 -15.58 -60.50
N GLU A 576 -2.48 -15.04 -61.69
CA GLU A 576 -2.83 -15.76 -62.93
C GLU A 576 -1.92 -16.98 -63.17
N ARG A 577 -0.61 -16.88 -62.87
CA ARG A 577 0.31 -18.03 -62.93
C ARG A 577 -0.08 -19.14 -61.96
N ASN A 578 -0.67 -18.81 -60.81
CA ASN A 578 -1.11 -19.78 -59.82
C ASN A 578 -2.48 -20.39 -60.14
N ARG A 579 -3.29 -19.74 -60.99
CA ARG A 579 -4.63 -20.19 -61.39
C ARG A 579 -4.62 -21.18 -62.56
N ASP A 580 -3.69 -21.04 -63.51
CA ASP A 580 -3.70 -21.86 -64.72
C ASP A 580 -2.87 -23.15 -64.58
N GLY A 581 -3.61 -24.25 -64.38
CA GLY A 581 -3.34 -25.48 -65.10
C GLY A 581 -4.08 -25.42 -66.46
N ASN A 582 -3.32 -25.43 -67.55
CA ASN A 582 -3.77 -25.47 -68.97
C ASN A 582 -4.42 -24.21 -69.56
N ARG A 583 -3.63 -23.40 -70.29
CA ARG A 583 -3.99 -22.74 -71.57
C ARG A 583 -2.75 -22.25 -72.33
N GLU A 584 -2.75 -22.45 -73.65
CA GLU A 584 -1.80 -21.86 -74.61
C GLU A 584 -2.13 -20.37 -74.83
N GLU A 585 -1.96 -19.52 -73.81
CA GLU A 585 -2.17 -18.07 -73.93
C GLU A 585 -0.83 -17.34 -74.15
N SER A 586 -0.77 -16.40 -75.09
CA SER A 586 0.45 -15.63 -75.38
C SER A 586 0.79 -14.66 -74.24
N GLU A 587 2.07 -14.42 -73.94
CA GLU A 587 2.48 -13.44 -72.93
C GLU A 587 1.94 -12.03 -73.20
N GLN A 588 1.71 -11.68 -74.47
CA GLN A 588 1.10 -10.40 -74.87
C GLN A 588 -0.40 -10.33 -74.54
N GLU A 589 -1.14 -11.44 -74.71
CA GLU A 589 -2.57 -11.51 -74.40
C GLU A 589 -2.78 -11.42 -72.88
N ARG A 590 -1.98 -12.17 -72.12
CA ARG A 590 -1.96 -12.12 -70.64
C ARG A 590 -1.67 -10.71 -70.11
N ASN A 591 -0.62 -10.05 -70.63
CA ASN A 591 -0.28 -8.69 -70.23
C ASN A 591 -1.39 -7.67 -70.57
N SER A 592 -2.05 -7.83 -71.71
CA SER A 592 -3.15 -6.94 -72.13
C SER A 592 -4.38 -7.11 -71.23
N ARG A 593 -4.66 -8.34 -70.80
CA ARG A 593 -5.74 -8.64 -69.85
C ARG A 593 -5.48 -8.04 -68.47
N ILE A 594 -4.24 -8.17 -67.97
CA ILE A 594 -3.82 -7.57 -66.70
C ILE A 594 -3.95 -6.05 -66.72
N GLU A 595 -3.52 -5.38 -67.79
CA GLU A 595 -3.68 -3.92 -67.92
C GLU A 595 -5.16 -3.51 -67.97
N CYS A 596 -6.01 -4.27 -68.67
CA CYS A 596 -7.45 -4.04 -68.69
C CYS A 596 -8.08 -4.16 -67.29
N MET A 597 -7.65 -5.15 -66.49
CA MET A 597 -8.08 -5.30 -65.10
C MET A 597 -7.63 -4.11 -64.23
N ILE A 598 -6.40 -3.63 -64.39
CA ILE A 598 -5.87 -2.47 -63.67
C ILE A 598 -6.66 -1.21 -64.03
N ASP A 599 -6.97 -0.99 -65.31
CA ASP A 599 -7.78 0.14 -65.76
C ASP A 599 -9.22 0.08 -65.22
N GLU A 600 -9.80 -1.12 -65.14
CA GLU A 600 -11.13 -1.31 -64.56
C GLU A 600 -11.14 -1.03 -63.05
N MET A 601 -10.12 -1.51 -62.32
CA MET A 601 -9.93 -1.20 -60.89
C MET A 601 -9.76 0.30 -60.66
N GLU A 602 -8.97 0.97 -61.51
CA GLU A 602 -8.74 2.41 -61.41
C GLU A 602 -10.04 3.19 -61.68
N ARG A 603 -10.84 2.76 -62.66
CA ARG A 603 -12.13 3.37 -62.97
C ARG A 603 -13.11 3.25 -61.80
N ARG A 604 -13.29 2.04 -61.26
CA ARG A 604 -14.19 1.80 -60.12
C ARG A 604 -13.78 2.63 -58.90
N ARG A 605 -12.48 2.73 -58.63
CA ARG A 605 -11.97 3.55 -57.50
C ARG A 605 -12.15 5.05 -57.73
N LYS A 606 -12.05 5.55 -58.97
CA LYS A 606 -12.34 6.96 -59.33
C LYS A 606 -13.81 7.34 -59.19
N GLU A 607 -14.72 6.40 -59.40
CA GLU A 607 -16.17 6.60 -59.26
C GLU A 607 -16.59 6.73 -57.79
N LEU A 608 -15.82 6.14 -56.85
CA LEU A 608 -16.07 6.20 -55.41
C LEU A 608 -15.64 7.53 -54.80
N LYS A 609 -16.56 8.49 -54.72
CA LYS A 609 -16.36 9.78 -54.05
C LYS A 609 -17.11 9.84 -52.72
N VAL A 610 -16.48 10.45 -51.71
CA VAL A 610 -17.07 10.70 -50.40
C VAL A 610 -17.18 12.22 -50.23
N GLU A 611 -18.40 12.75 -50.16
CA GLU A 611 -18.64 14.21 -50.05
C GLU A 611 -18.77 14.69 -48.59
N GLU A 612 -19.25 13.82 -47.71
CA GLU A 612 -19.42 14.08 -46.29
C GLU A 612 -19.00 12.88 -45.46
N LEU A 613 -18.69 13.10 -44.17
CA LEU A 613 -18.37 12.03 -43.22
C LEU A 613 -19.57 11.71 -42.34
N SER A 614 -20.20 10.56 -42.58
CA SER A 614 -21.40 10.09 -41.89
C SER A 614 -21.50 8.57 -41.99
N PHE A 615 -22.31 7.93 -41.13
CA PHE A 615 -22.60 6.51 -41.32
C PHE A 615 -23.26 6.25 -42.69
N ASN A 616 -24.10 7.18 -43.15
CA ASN A 616 -24.77 7.08 -44.45
C ASN A 616 -23.78 6.98 -45.62
N SER A 617 -22.84 7.92 -45.70
CA SER A 617 -21.81 7.91 -46.75
C SER A 617 -20.86 6.72 -46.61
N PHE A 618 -20.55 6.29 -45.38
CA PHE A 618 -19.77 5.07 -45.16
C PHE A 618 -20.51 3.82 -45.67
N TYR A 619 -21.80 3.69 -45.40
CA TYR A 619 -22.63 2.58 -45.90
C TYR A 619 -22.68 2.56 -47.43
N GLU A 620 -22.90 3.71 -48.06
CA GLU A 620 -22.94 3.82 -49.53
C GLU A 620 -21.60 3.44 -50.15
N TYR A 621 -20.50 3.88 -49.55
CA TYR A 621 -19.14 3.56 -49.96
C TYR A 621 -18.81 2.07 -49.75
N SER A 622 -19.08 1.53 -48.56
CA SER A 622 -18.71 0.17 -48.16
C SER A 622 -19.46 -0.88 -48.97
N VAL A 623 -20.74 -0.62 -49.29
CA VAL A 623 -21.59 -1.52 -50.08
C VAL A 623 -21.09 -1.66 -51.53
N GLN A 624 -20.37 -0.66 -52.04
CA GLN A 624 -19.72 -0.71 -53.35
C GLN A 624 -18.30 -1.26 -53.26
N ARG A 625 -17.51 -0.79 -52.29
CA ARG A 625 -16.08 -1.12 -52.16
C ARG A 625 -15.81 -2.54 -51.66
N ILE A 626 -16.63 -3.07 -50.75
CA ILE A 626 -16.43 -4.44 -50.22
C ILE A 626 -16.50 -5.50 -51.34
N PRO A 627 -17.53 -5.52 -52.21
CA PRO A 627 -17.55 -6.43 -53.36
C PRO A 627 -16.32 -6.32 -54.26
N ASP A 628 -15.84 -5.10 -54.51
CA ASP A 628 -14.63 -4.87 -55.31
C ASP A 628 -13.39 -5.47 -54.65
N ILE A 629 -13.15 -5.21 -53.36
CA ILE A 629 -12.02 -5.80 -52.61
C ILE A 629 -12.10 -7.33 -52.63
N CYS A 630 -13.29 -7.90 -52.44
CA CYS A 630 -13.50 -9.34 -52.48
C CYS A 630 -13.19 -9.92 -53.86
N HIS A 631 -13.58 -9.25 -54.94
CA HIS A 631 -13.30 -9.67 -56.31
C HIS A 631 -11.81 -9.53 -56.65
N GLU A 632 -11.20 -8.39 -56.33
CA GLU A 632 -9.78 -8.07 -56.57
C GLU A 632 -8.84 -9.07 -55.88
N ASN A 633 -9.16 -9.46 -54.64
CA ASN A 633 -8.32 -10.34 -53.81
C ASN A 633 -8.82 -11.79 -53.78
N HIS A 634 -9.83 -12.13 -54.59
CA HIS A 634 -10.42 -13.47 -54.67
C HIS A 634 -10.88 -14.03 -53.30
N ILE A 635 -11.42 -13.16 -52.46
CA ILE A 635 -11.90 -13.51 -51.12
C ILE A 635 -13.27 -14.17 -51.25
N SER A 636 -13.38 -15.42 -50.80
CA SER A 636 -14.64 -16.16 -50.73
C SER A 636 -15.12 -16.31 -49.28
N GLY A 637 -16.42 -16.56 -49.09
CA GLY A 637 -17.03 -16.80 -47.77
C GLY A 637 -17.56 -15.56 -47.04
N ILE A 638 -17.54 -14.38 -47.68
CA ILE A 638 -18.12 -13.15 -47.13
C ILE A 638 -19.59 -13.01 -47.56
N ASP A 639 -20.51 -12.94 -46.60
CA ASP A 639 -21.93 -12.71 -46.87
C ASP A 639 -22.25 -11.21 -47.02
N LEU A 640 -22.17 -10.75 -48.26
CA LEU A 640 -22.47 -9.36 -48.64
C LEU A 640 -23.94 -8.98 -48.45
N SER A 641 -24.84 -9.95 -48.54
CA SER A 641 -26.29 -9.71 -48.41
C SER A 641 -26.63 -9.44 -46.95
N THR A 642 -26.09 -10.25 -46.04
CA THR A 642 -26.23 -10.06 -44.60
C THR A 642 -25.57 -8.76 -44.15
N TYR A 643 -24.36 -8.43 -44.65
CA TYR A 643 -23.73 -7.14 -44.36
C TYR A 643 -24.64 -5.96 -44.71
N ARG A 644 -25.14 -5.94 -45.96
CA ARG A 644 -26.00 -4.87 -46.46
C ARG A 644 -27.31 -4.78 -45.66
N TYR A 645 -27.91 -5.92 -45.32
CA TYR A 645 -29.16 -5.96 -44.56
C TYR A 645 -28.99 -5.41 -43.15
N MET A 646 -27.96 -5.86 -42.41
CA MET A 646 -27.72 -5.45 -41.03
C MET A 646 -27.37 -3.96 -40.92
N MET A 647 -26.51 -3.46 -41.81
CA MET A 647 -26.10 -2.05 -41.81
C MET A 647 -27.25 -1.10 -42.21
N LYS A 648 -28.23 -1.58 -42.99
CA LYS A 648 -29.35 -0.77 -43.49
C LYS A 648 -30.23 -0.20 -42.37
N ASP A 649 -30.28 -0.84 -41.20
CA ASP A 649 -31.10 -0.38 -40.08
C ASP A 649 -30.60 0.96 -39.47
N PHE A 650 -29.32 1.29 -39.68
CA PHE A 650 -28.69 2.55 -39.28
C PHE A 650 -28.53 3.55 -40.44
N TYR A 651 -28.87 3.13 -41.67
CA TYR A 651 -28.87 3.98 -42.86
C TYR A 651 -30.15 4.82 -42.92
N ARG A 652 -30.15 5.87 -43.75
CA ARG A 652 -31.31 6.75 -44.00
C ARG A 652 -32.62 5.96 -44.19
N GLY A 653 -33.60 6.20 -43.33
CA GLY A 653 -34.90 5.52 -43.31
C GLY A 653 -34.95 4.21 -42.52
N GLY A 654 -33.88 3.80 -41.83
CA GLY A 654 -33.84 2.67 -40.89
C GLY A 654 -34.30 3.05 -39.48
N ASN A 655 -34.51 2.05 -38.60
CA ASN A 655 -35.05 2.29 -37.25
C ASN A 655 -34.06 3.05 -36.35
N HIS A 656 -32.76 2.97 -36.65
CA HIS A 656 -31.69 3.56 -35.86
C HIS A 656 -30.88 4.61 -36.64
N GLU A 657 -31.49 5.23 -37.67
CA GLU A 657 -30.86 6.25 -38.52
C GLU A 657 -30.14 7.34 -37.72
N LYS A 658 -30.77 7.84 -36.64
CA LYS A 658 -30.26 8.96 -35.85
C LYS A 658 -29.05 8.60 -35.00
N THR A 659 -28.96 7.36 -34.55
CA THR A 659 -27.98 6.90 -33.55
C THR A 659 -26.53 7.17 -33.98
N LEU A 660 -26.22 6.98 -35.26
CA LEU A 660 -24.86 7.05 -35.82
C LEU A 660 -24.63 8.22 -36.81
N ASN A 661 -25.64 9.08 -37.03
CA ASN A 661 -25.55 10.17 -38.02
C ASN A 661 -25.71 11.57 -37.40
N GLU A 662 -26.28 11.70 -36.21
CA GLU A 662 -26.44 13.00 -35.54
C GLU A 662 -25.22 13.34 -34.68
N ASN A 663 -24.90 14.64 -34.55
CA ASN A 663 -23.78 15.05 -33.69
C ASN A 663 -24.21 15.00 -32.23
N MET A 664 -23.28 14.58 -31.38
CA MET A 664 -23.45 14.67 -29.94
C MET A 664 -23.40 16.14 -29.49
N ASP A 665 -24.12 16.46 -28.41
CA ASP A 665 -24.09 17.78 -27.80
C ASP A 665 -22.66 18.16 -27.34
N SER A 666 -22.07 19.16 -28.01
CA SER A 666 -20.71 19.64 -27.76
C SER A 666 -20.47 20.11 -26.32
N SER A 667 -21.51 20.49 -25.58
CA SER A 667 -21.36 20.90 -24.18
C SER A 667 -20.80 19.78 -23.29
N LEU A 668 -20.97 18.51 -23.67
CA LEU A 668 -20.47 17.35 -22.91
C LEU A 668 -18.95 17.31 -22.75
N PHE A 669 -18.22 17.93 -23.67
CA PHE A 669 -16.77 18.02 -23.57
C PHE A 669 -16.35 18.97 -22.44
N ASP A 670 -17.10 20.04 -22.20
CA ASP A 670 -16.81 21.04 -21.17
C ASP A 670 -17.25 20.60 -19.78
N GLU A 671 -18.35 19.86 -19.67
CA GLU A 671 -18.89 19.35 -18.40
C GLU A 671 -17.85 18.57 -17.59
N THR A 672 -17.93 18.64 -16.26
CA THR A 672 -16.98 17.93 -15.37
C THR A 672 -17.59 16.68 -14.74
N PHE A 673 -18.92 16.54 -14.77
CA PHE A 673 -19.63 15.39 -14.25
C PHE A 673 -20.76 15.01 -15.20
N VAL A 674 -20.65 13.85 -15.85
CA VAL A 674 -21.61 13.36 -16.85
C VAL A 674 -22.06 11.95 -16.48
N VAL A 675 -23.36 11.71 -16.48
CA VAL A 675 -23.96 10.39 -16.25
C VAL A 675 -24.81 10.03 -17.46
N PHE A 676 -24.52 8.88 -18.07
CA PHE A 676 -25.33 8.26 -19.10
C PHE A 676 -26.11 7.11 -18.49
N GLU A 677 -27.43 7.27 -18.37
CA GLU A 677 -28.35 6.24 -17.93
C GLU A 677 -28.83 5.44 -19.14
N ILE A 678 -28.65 4.13 -19.07
CA ILE A 678 -28.95 3.18 -20.15
C ILE A 678 -29.71 1.94 -19.65
N ASP A 679 -30.46 2.05 -18.53
CA ASP A 679 -31.26 0.95 -17.97
C ASP A 679 -32.32 0.47 -18.96
N SER A 680 -32.93 1.39 -19.72
CA SER A 680 -33.98 1.07 -20.70
C SER A 680 -33.52 0.13 -21.81
N ILE A 681 -32.22 0.14 -22.14
CA ILE A 681 -31.63 -0.70 -23.20
C ILE A 681 -30.75 -1.81 -22.64
N LYS A 682 -30.66 -1.98 -21.32
CA LYS A 682 -29.70 -2.91 -20.67
C LYS A 682 -29.80 -4.37 -21.09
N ASP A 683 -30.96 -4.78 -21.61
CA ASP A 683 -31.25 -6.13 -22.08
C ASP A 683 -31.34 -6.21 -23.61
N ASP A 684 -31.16 -5.08 -24.32
CA ASP A 684 -31.07 -5.04 -25.76
C ASP A 684 -29.69 -5.54 -26.23
N PRO A 685 -29.62 -6.63 -27.01
CA PRO A 685 -28.36 -7.27 -27.38
C PRO A 685 -27.54 -6.50 -28.42
N LEU A 686 -28.06 -5.41 -28.99
CA LEU A 686 -27.37 -4.58 -29.99
C LEU A 686 -27.16 -3.15 -29.48
N LEU A 687 -28.20 -2.51 -28.97
CA LEU A 687 -28.16 -1.10 -28.57
C LEU A 687 -27.28 -0.86 -27.34
N PHE A 688 -27.33 -1.73 -26.32
CA PHE A 688 -26.51 -1.54 -25.12
C PHE A 688 -25.00 -1.53 -25.41
N PRO A 689 -24.45 -2.54 -26.12
CA PRO A 689 -23.04 -2.49 -26.51
C PRO A 689 -22.71 -1.30 -27.42
N LEU A 690 -23.60 -0.95 -28.35
CA LEU A 690 -23.41 0.16 -29.29
C LEU A 690 -23.31 1.51 -28.56
N VAL A 691 -24.28 1.80 -27.70
CA VAL A 691 -24.32 3.05 -26.90
C VAL A 691 -23.14 3.09 -25.94
N THR A 692 -22.77 1.97 -25.33
CA THR A 692 -21.58 1.90 -24.47
C THR A 692 -20.31 2.23 -25.26
N LEU A 693 -20.13 1.68 -26.48
CA LEU A 693 -18.99 2.02 -27.36
C LEU A 693 -18.97 3.51 -27.71
N ILE A 694 -20.12 4.10 -28.01
CA ILE A 694 -20.26 5.54 -28.30
C ILE A 694 -19.79 6.37 -27.09
N ILE A 695 -20.28 6.07 -25.88
CA ILE A 695 -19.90 6.78 -24.66
C ILE A 695 -18.39 6.64 -24.38
N MET A 696 -17.81 5.46 -24.63
CA MET A 696 -16.38 5.23 -24.49
C MET A 696 -15.54 6.07 -25.46
N ASP A 697 -15.96 6.23 -26.72
CA ASP A 697 -15.28 7.08 -27.71
C ASP A 697 -15.34 8.56 -27.32
N VAL A 698 -16.47 9.04 -26.81
CA VAL A 698 -16.61 10.40 -26.25
C VAL A 698 -15.62 10.60 -25.10
N PHE A 699 -15.51 9.62 -24.21
CA PHE A 699 -14.55 9.67 -23.12
C PHE A 699 -13.10 9.75 -23.63
N LEU A 700 -12.73 8.96 -24.64
CA LEU A 700 -11.42 9.04 -25.29
C LEU A 700 -11.13 10.40 -25.90
N GLN A 701 -12.10 10.97 -26.61
CA GLN A 701 -11.96 12.32 -27.18
C GLN A 701 -11.73 13.36 -26.08
N LYS A 702 -12.49 13.27 -24.98
CA LYS A 702 -12.30 14.13 -23.81
C LYS A 702 -10.93 13.96 -23.15
N MET A 703 -10.40 12.73 -23.12
CA MET A 703 -9.04 12.46 -22.64
C MET A 703 -7.97 13.17 -23.48
N ARG A 704 -8.17 13.29 -24.80
CA ARG A 704 -7.23 13.97 -25.71
C ARG A 704 -7.30 15.49 -25.58
N ILE A 705 -8.49 16.04 -25.42
CA ILE A 705 -8.71 17.50 -25.39
C ILE A 705 -8.26 18.10 -24.07
N LYS A 706 -8.61 17.48 -22.94
CA LYS A 706 -8.38 18.06 -21.61
C LYS A 706 -7.14 17.46 -20.94
N LYS A 707 -6.36 18.28 -20.21
CA LYS A 707 -5.14 17.85 -19.52
C LYS A 707 -5.32 17.38 -18.06
N ASN A 708 -6.46 17.66 -17.42
CA ASN A 708 -6.73 17.24 -16.03
C ASN A 708 -6.97 15.72 -15.92
N ARG A 709 -7.16 15.19 -14.71
CA ARG A 709 -7.53 13.78 -14.53
C ARG A 709 -8.94 13.52 -15.07
N LYS A 710 -9.18 12.32 -15.60
CA LYS A 710 -10.52 11.84 -15.98
C LYS A 710 -10.73 10.42 -15.51
N VAL A 711 -11.97 10.08 -15.18
CA VAL A 711 -12.39 8.72 -14.82
C VAL A 711 -13.63 8.34 -15.60
N LEU A 712 -13.59 7.16 -16.21
CA LEU A 712 -14.73 6.48 -16.80
C LEU A 712 -15.18 5.37 -15.83
N VAL A 713 -16.43 5.40 -15.42
CA VAL A 713 -17.05 4.34 -14.62
C VAL A 713 -18.09 3.63 -15.49
N ILE A 714 -17.98 2.31 -15.58
CA ILE A 714 -18.96 1.46 -16.27
C ILE A 714 -19.61 0.55 -15.21
N GLU A 715 -20.86 0.83 -14.84
CA GLU A 715 -21.64 -0.08 -14.00
C GLU A 715 -22.11 -1.30 -14.80
N GLU A 716 -22.32 -2.43 -14.10
CA GLU A 716 -22.75 -3.71 -14.69
C GLU A 716 -21.92 -4.13 -15.92
N ALA A 717 -20.61 -3.81 -15.90
CA ALA A 717 -19.68 -4.06 -17.00
C ALA A 717 -19.61 -5.53 -17.45
N TRP A 718 -20.08 -6.48 -16.62
CA TRP A 718 -20.18 -7.90 -16.97
C TRP A 718 -21.04 -8.13 -18.23
N LYS A 719 -22.07 -7.30 -18.47
CA LYS A 719 -22.88 -7.36 -19.69
C LYS A 719 -22.09 -6.92 -20.92
N ALA A 720 -21.25 -5.89 -20.77
CA ALA A 720 -20.40 -5.40 -21.86
C ALA A 720 -19.29 -6.41 -22.19
N ILE A 721 -18.60 -6.98 -21.19
CA ILE A 721 -17.54 -7.98 -21.42
C ILE A 721 -18.06 -9.36 -21.83
N ALA A 722 -19.38 -9.60 -21.81
CA ALA A 722 -19.96 -10.87 -22.25
C ALA A 722 -19.75 -11.14 -23.76
N SER A 723 -19.54 -10.08 -24.56
CA SER A 723 -19.17 -10.21 -25.97
C SER A 723 -17.64 -10.16 -26.14
N PRO A 724 -17.01 -11.14 -26.82
CA PRO A 724 -15.56 -11.15 -27.06
C PRO A 724 -15.03 -9.87 -27.75
N LEU A 725 -15.81 -9.30 -28.69
CA LEU A 725 -15.44 -8.08 -29.40
C LEU A 725 -15.35 -6.89 -28.44
N MET A 726 -16.33 -6.76 -27.56
CA MET A 726 -16.41 -5.69 -26.58
C MET A 726 -15.38 -5.86 -25.47
N ALA A 727 -15.11 -7.09 -25.04
CA ALA A 727 -14.07 -7.40 -24.07
C ALA A 727 -12.68 -7.00 -24.58
N GLU A 728 -12.34 -7.29 -25.84
CA GLU A 728 -11.07 -6.86 -26.42
C GLU A 728 -10.98 -5.33 -26.56
N TYR A 729 -12.09 -4.64 -26.84
CA TYR A 729 -12.10 -3.17 -26.87
C TYR A 729 -11.94 -2.54 -25.48
N ILE A 730 -12.63 -3.05 -24.45
CA ILE A 730 -12.46 -2.59 -23.06
C ILE A 730 -11.01 -2.84 -22.60
N LYS A 731 -10.43 -3.98 -22.96
CA LYS A 731 -9.03 -4.30 -22.69
C LYS A 731 -8.07 -3.34 -23.40
N PHE A 732 -8.35 -2.97 -24.65
CA PHE A 732 -7.59 -1.96 -25.38
C PHE A 732 -7.64 -0.60 -24.67
N MET A 733 -8.81 -0.22 -24.15
CA MET A 733 -9.01 1.01 -23.38
C MET A 733 -8.29 1.03 -22.04
N CYS A 734 -8.19 -0.12 -21.38
CA CYS A 734 -7.41 -0.29 -20.16
C CYS A 734 -5.89 -0.21 -20.41
N ALA A 735 -5.43 -0.28 -21.66
CA ALA A 735 -4.04 -0.09 -22.00
C ALA A 735 -3.65 1.40 -21.88
N PRO A 736 -2.36 1.73 -21.67
CA PRO A 736 -1.93 3.11 -21.55
C PRO A 736 -2.25 3.88 -22.84
N VAL A 737 -3.22 4.80 -22.77
CA VAL A 737 -3.46 5.78 -23.83
C VAL A 737 -2.20 6.64 -23.91
N LYS A 738 -1.42 6.48 -24.98
CA LYS A 738 -0.28 7.35 -25.25
C LYS A 738 -0.86 8.71 -25.64
N VAL A 739 -0.99 9.60 -24.66
CA VAL A 739 -1.26 11.01 -24.96
C VAL A 739 -0.13 11.47 -25.88
N ALA A 740 -0.47 11.81 -27.11
CA ALA A 740 0.48 12.40 -28.05
C ALA A 740 1.06 13.66 -27.39
N SER A 741 2.36 13.62 -27.08
CA SER A 741 3.11 14.69 -26.45
C SER A 741 3.29 15.88 -27.37
#